data_AF-A0A1W1HWM5-F1
#
_entry.id   AF-A0A1W1HWM5-F1
#
_cell.length_a   1.000
_cell.length_b   1.000
_cell.length_c   1.000
_cell.angle_alpha   90.00
_cell.angle_beta   90.00
_cell.angle_gamma   90.00
#
_symmetry.space_group_name_H-M   'P 1'
#
loop_
_entity.id
_entity.type
_entity.pdbx_description
1 polymer ?
#
loop_
_entity_poly.entity_id
_entity_poly.type
_entity_poly.pdbx_seq_one_letter_code
_entity_poly.pdbx_strand_id
1 'polypeptide(L)'
;MHRPHVHWPVALCLLANLLVTHVGDGLAVQIEPNPNPDGNTITITPSTPRENLVPFTNVGTINIQPSASLSNANRFENSGAVFSAGTITNSDAFINNRVFALQEGSQFNNLASGRYSGGLGSIGIAGTFVNEGAVTHSLGHIIVGETGQYIQRQAVGSFVTPTTVTPDAPFTNAGRVHIVAGDFTIDPISVRAASATYDQSSTGTTQIDAKLQNTGGHVSNAGMIRIGATGEYRQESPLSPFMAGSTTNTGTFTNAGMTNIYTGIFENRGGFTHVGSVHIGEHASFTNTSSGVYHPFPGGTTRIDGTFVNNFAVQNGGAITVSVTGVYSQVAGLSPIGTGTGQGGTFTNAGRVYIGEGTEFRSGVLADRPTSSGQYMQQASGTTLIDGSFDTRGYVTNEGAMTVGATGQYLQARGDSTGLPFASTSNTGTFTNAGMVRIGEGTSFSNFPRLEHGSPPPVGGHYIQQSGGTTQIDGSFSSFGGRVTNEGAITVGATGTYGQTRSGAGVGATPATVNTGTFTNAGNTLVNAGTFTNQGSVVNSGTFQVAVNGVATLINHGTVVNSGTFEVGAGVGAVGGVSGTGTYLQNAVAAETIVNGTFAHNISLQAGALTGTGTIQGAVQNSGGLILPGNNGLGTLTIKGQYAQGFGGTLGINLAGLNSHGLLAVHGTGTAVALNGFLTIRLLNGFSPSLGNTFGVLTCTGCAMSGTLLGLSLPALASGLDWSVRVVDALGTLQLAVVSGPATSAPEPATLLLVGIGFVALVGWRRRQARARSALTVVS
;
A
#
# COMPACT_ATOMS: atom_id res chain seq x y z
N MET A 1 85.10 49.26 -18.15
CA MET A 1 86.20 48.42 -17.59
C MET A 1 85.59 47.62 -16.45
N HIS A 2 85.63 46.31 -16.30
CA HIS A 2 86.24 45.17 -16.99
C HIS A 2 85.45 43.92 -16.49
N ARG A 3 85.24 42.92 -17.35
CA ARG A 3 84.70 41.57 -17.03
C ARG A 3 85.80 40.70 -16.34
N PRO A 4 85.55 39.45 -15.85
CA PRO A 4 84.38 38.58 -16.06
C PRO A 4 83.79 37.82 -14.83
N HIS A 5 82.58 37.30 -15.05
CA HIS A 5 81.92 36.22 -14.33
C HIS A 5 82.39 34.85 -14.84
N VAL A 6 82.60 33.86 -13.94
CA VAL A 6 82.67 32.42 -14.26
C VAL A 6 82.09 31.59 -13.09
N HIS A 7 80.96 30.93 -13.40
CA HIS A 7 80.38 29.64 -12.96
C HIS A 7 80.59 29.04 -11.56
N TRP A 8 79.49 28.95 -10.79
CA TRP A 8 79.10 27.79 -9.94
C TRP A 8 77.56 27.72 -9.84
N PRO A 9 76.92 26.56 -10.11
CA PRO A 9 75.71 26.23 -9.35
C PRO A 9 75.61 24.75 -8.92
N VAL A 10 75.08 24.58 -7.70
CA VAL A 10 74.02 23.63 -7.29
C VAL A 10 74.15 22.16 -7.73
N ALA A 11 74.52 21.28 -6.78
CA ALA A 11 73.91 19.96 -6.56
C ALA A 11 74.59 19.23 -5.38
N LEU A 12 73.98 19.27 -4.18
CA LEU A 12 74.38 18.42 -3.07
C LEU A 12 73.15 17.98 -2.27
N CYS A 13 72.41 17.02 -2.80
CA CYS A 13 71.37 16.25 -2.08
C CYS A 13 70.99 14.95 -2.83
N LEU A 14 71.97 14.22 -3.40
CA LEU A 14 71.69 13.00 -4.19
C LEU A 14 72.79 11.93 -4.08
N LEU A 15 73.35 11.71 -2.89
CA LEU A 15 74.37 10.67 -2.67
C LEU A 15 74.28 10.10 -1.24
N ALA A 16 73.22 9.33 -0.96
CA ALA A 16 73.13 8.50 0.25
C ALA A 16 72.10 7.36 0.16
N ASN A 17 71.96 6.68 -0.99
CA ASN A 17 71.14 5.46 -1.08
C ASN A 17 71.57 4.48 -2.20
N LEU A 18 72.86 4.46 -2.55
CA LEU A 18 73.42 3.47 -3.47
C LEU A 18 74.39 2.54 -2.72
N LEU A 19 73.86 1.78 -1.77
CA LEU A 19 74.58 0.65 -1.18
C LEU A 19 73.58 -0.40 -0.66
N VAL A 20 72.98 -1.16 -1.59
CA VAL A 20 72.41 -2.47 -1.28
C VAL A 20 72.85 -3.43 -2.38
N THR A 21 73.86 -4.23 -2.04
CA THR A 21 74.22 -5.55 -2.57
C THR A 21 74.00 -5.82 -4.06
N HIS A 22 75.09 -5.71 -4.82
CA HIS A 22 75.34 -6.59 -5.97
C HIS A 22 75.24 -8.05 -5.50
N VAL A 23 74.16 -8.75 -5.86
CA VAL A 23 74.12 -10.21 -5.95
C VAL A 23 74.32 -10.52 -7.42
N GLY A 24 75.29 -11.39 -7.73
CA GLY A 24 75.75 -11.62 -9.10
C GLY A 24 74.64 -12.09 -10.04
N ASP A 25 74.62 -11.50 -11.24
CA ASP A 25 73.95 -12.05 -12.41
C ASP A 25 74.68 -13.35 -12.81
N GLY A 26 74.32 -14.46 -12.16
CA GLY A 26 74.61 -15.78 -12.70
C GLY A 26 73.84 -15.91 -14.02
N LEU A 27 74.54 -16.20 -15.13
CA LEU A 27 73.90 -16.60 -16.39
C LEU A 27 72.89 -17.70 -16.06
N ALA A 28 71.61 -17.43 -16.25
CA ALA A 28 70.58 -18.42 -15.96
C ALA A 28 70.78 -19.61 -16.91
N VAL A 29 70.92 -20.81 -16.34
CA VAL A 29 71.26 -22.03 -17.08
C VAL A 29 70.01 -22.89 -17.23
N GLN A 30 69.94 -23.66 -18.33
CA GLN A 30 68.93 -24.69 -18.51
C GLN A 30 68.75 -25.52 -17.23
N ILE A 31 67.50 -25.79 -16.86
CA ILE A 31 67.17 -26.67 -15.75
C ILE A 31 67.58 -28.12 -16.08
N GLU A 32 68.38 -28.71 -15.19
CA GLU A 32 68.97 -30.03 -15.36
C GLU A 32 68.95 -30.82 -14.03
N PRO A 33 68.93 -32.17 -14.09
CA PRO A 33 68.88 -33.00 -15.30
C PRO A 33 67.54 -32.87 -16.06
N ASN A 34 67.59 -32.99 -17.39
CA ASN A 34 66.41 -33.01 -18.27
C ASN A 34 66.33 -34.35 -19.03
N PRO A 35 65.36 -35.24 -18.75
CA PRO A 35 64.29 -35.10 -17.76
C PRO A 35 64.80 -35.19 -16.31
N ASN A 36 64.02 -34.68 -15.34
CA ASN A 36 64.28 -34.91 -13.91
C ASN A 36 63.72 -36.28 -13.50
N PRO A 37 64.56 -37.30 -13.25
CA PRO A 37 64.10 -38.67 -12.99
C PRO A 37 63.40 -38.79 -11.63
N ASP A 38 62.64 -39.88 -11.46
CA ASP A 38 61.98 -40.20 -10.20
C ASP A 38 63.00 -40.33 -9.04
N GLY A 39 62.61 -39.89 -7.85
CA GLY A 39 63.47 -39.84 -6.66
C GLY A 39 64.54 -38.74 -6.66
N ASN A 40 64.79 -38.05 -7.78
CA ASN A 40 65.76 -36.95 -7.82
C ASN A 40 65.15 -35.63 -7.32
N THR A 41 65.96 -34.77 -6.69
CA THR A 41 65.56 -33.42 -6.25
C THR A 41 66.43 -32.36 -6.91
N ILE A 42 65.81 -31.50 -7.72
CA ILE A 42 66.44 -30.27 -8.22
C ILE A 42 66.15 -29.15 -7.22
N THR A 43 67.19 -28.47 -6.74
CA THR A 43 67.04 -27.28 -5.89
C THR A 43 67.52 -26.04 -6.63
N ILE A 44 66.63 -25.06 -6.80
CA ILE A 44 66.92 -23.76 -7.42
C ILE A 44 67.14 -22.76 -6.29
N THR A 45 68.32 -22.14 -6.27
CA THR A 45 68.72 -21.16 -5.25
C THR A 45 68.78 -19.75 -5.85
N PRO A 46 68.75 -18.67 -5.04
CA PRO A 46 68.90 -17.29 -5.55
C PRO A 46 70.20 -17.07 -6.32
N SER A 47 71.26 -17.78 -5.95
CA SER A 47 72.56 -17.72 -6.62
C SER A 47 72.64 -18.56 -7.91
N THR A 48 71.63 -19.38 -8.19
CA THR A 48 71.58 -20.28 -9.37
C THR A 48 70.19 -20.24 -10.04
N PRO A 49 69.75 -19.09 -10.57
CA PRO A 49 68.50 -19.01 -11.31
C PRO A 49 68.52 -19.97 -12.50
N ARG A 50 67.35 -20.52 -12.85
CA ARG A 50 67.23 -21.50 -13.94
C ARG A 50 66.25 -21.05 -15.01
N GLU A 51 66.49 -21.51 -16.22
CA GLU A 51 65.57 -21.35 -17.34
C GLU A 51 65.14 -22.72 -17.88
N ASN A 52 63.95 -22.77 -18.45
CA ASN A 52 63.50 -23.86 -19.29
C ASN A 52 63.35 -23.37 -20.73
N LEU A 53 64.35 -23.65 -21.57
CA LEU A 53 64.45 -23.19 -22.95
C LEU A 53 64.06 -24.26 -23.98
N VAL A 54 64.04 -25.53 -23.57
CA VAL A 54 63.64 -26.70 -24.38
C VAL A 54 62.56 -27.49 -23.64
N PRO A 55 61.83 -28.42 -24.30
CA PRO A 55 60.87 -29.26 -23.58
C PRO A 55 61.51 -29.97 -22.37
N PHE A 56 60.86 -29.87 -21.22
CA PHE A 56 61.34 -30.42 -19.95
C PHE A 56 60.27 -31.24 -19.25
N THR A 57 60.66 -32.43 -18.78
CA THR A 57 59.77 -33.33 -18.03
C THR A 57 60.30 -33.53 -16.61
N ASN A 58 59.43 -33.31 -15.62
CA ASN A 58 59.71 -33.57 -14.22
C ASN A 58 58.95 -34.82 -13.73
N VAL A 59 59.67 -35.83 -13.27
CA VAL A 59 59.11 -36.98 -12.53
C VAL A 59 59.54 -36.93 -11.06
N GLY A 60 60.67 -36.30 -10.75
CA GLY A 60 61.18 -36.08 -9.39
C GLY A 60 60.60 -34.85 -8.68
N THR A 61 61.37 -34.29 -7.73
CA THR A 61 61.00 -33.09 -6.95
C THR A 61 61.80 -31.88 -7.43
N ILE A 62 61.15 -30.72 -7.52
CA ILE A 62 61.79 -29.42 -7.77
C ILE A 62 61.46 -28.50 -6.60
N ASN A 63 62.49 -28.01 -5.91
CA ASN A 63 62.37 -27.07 -4.81
C ASN A 63 62.97 -25.72 -5.23
N ILE A 64 62.16 -24.67 -5.23
CA ILE A 64 62.60 -23.30 -5.53
C ILE A 64 62.67 -22.54 -4.21
N GLN A 65 63.85 -22.08 -3.84
CA GLN A 65 64.08 -21.37 -2.58
C GLN A 65 63.51 -19.94 -2.59
N PRO A 66 63.31 -19.32 -1.42
CA PRO A 66 62.92 -17.92 -1.33
C PRO A 66 63.85 -17.03 -2.16
N SER A 67 63.28 -16.07 -2.91
CA SER A 67 64.01 -15.17 -3.82
C SER A 67 64.72 -15.82 -5.01
N ALA A 68 64.60 -17.15 -5.20
CA ALA A 68 65.10 -17.80 -6.42
C ALA A 68 64.10 -17.64 -7.57
N SER A 69 64.59 -17.75 -8.81
CA SER A 69 63.75 -17.61 -10.02
C SER A 69 63.88 -18.79 -10.99
N LEU A 70 62.75 -19.16 -11.58
CA LEU A 70 62.64 -20.10 -12.69
C LEU A 70 61.86 -19.45 -13.83
N SER A 71 62.50 -19.28 -14.99
CA SER A 71 61.84 -18.79 -16.20
C SER A 71 61.48 -19.97 -17.12
N ASN A 72 60.19 -20.18 -17.37
CA ASN A 72 59.71 -21.20 -18.31
C ASN A 72 59.36 -20.56 -19.66
N ALA A 73 60.22 -20.76 -20.66
CA ALA A 73 60.05 -20.27 -22.03
C ALA A 73 59.75 -21.37 -23.05
N ASN A 74 59.51 -22.60 -22.59
CA ASN A 74 59.16 -23.75 -23.42
C ASN A 74 58.14 -24.65 -22.68
N ARG A 75 57.82 -25.81 -23.23
CA ARG A 75 56.93 -26.79 -22.60
C ARG A 75 57.56 -27.40 -21.34
N PHE A 76 56.89 -27.23 -20.20
CA PHE A 76 57.23 -27.81 -18.90
C PHE A 76 56.15 -28.80 -18.46
N GLU A 77 56.48 -30.07 -18.33
CA GLU A 77 55.56 -31.12 -17.90
C GLU A 77 55.93 -31.64 -16.50
N ASN A 78 55.07 -31.40 -15.51
CA ASN A 78 55.24 -31.87 -14.15
C ASN A 78 54.41 -33.12 -13.87
N SER A 79 55.04 -34.28 -13.80
CA SER A 79 54.48 -35.54 -13.30
C SER A 79 54.98 -35.91 -11.89
N GLY A 80 55.87 -35.09 -11.31
CA GLY A 80 56.44 -35.22 -9.97
C GLY A 80 55.89 -34.18 -9.00
N ALA A 81 56.78 -33.48 -8.28
CA ALA A 81 56.40 -32.41 -7.38
C ALA A 81 57.19 -31.12 -7.65
N VAL A 82 56.52 -29.97 -7.62
CA VAL A 82 57.14 -28.65 -7.65
C VAL A 82 56.70 -27.88 -6.41
N PHE A 83 57.66 -27.50 -5.56
CA PHE A 83 57.45 -26.65 -4.40
C PHE A 83 58.20 -25.35 -4.60
N SER A 84 57.48 -24.23 -4.64
CA SER A 84 58.09 -22.91 -4.85
C SER A 84 57.91 -22.00 -3.65
N ALA A 85 59.02 -21.53 -3.10
CA ALA A 85 59.11 -20.36 -2.23
C ALA A 85 59.61 -19.12 -2.98
N GLY A 86 59.98 -19.25 -4.26
CA GLY A 86 60.50 -18.18 -5.13
C GLY A 86 59.53 -17.79 -6.25
N THR A 87 60.07 -17.21 -7.33
CA THR A 87 59.27 -16.72 -8.47
C THR A 87 59.40 -17.65 -9.68
N ILE A 88 58.28 -18.08 -10.23
CA ILE A 88 58.21 -18.77 -11.52
C ILE A 88 57.55 -17.85 -12.53
N THR A 89 58.18 -17.64 -13.69
CA THR A 89 57.60 -16.90 -14.81
C THR A 89 57.35 -17.84 -15.96
N ASN A 90 56.11 -17.98 -16.40
CA ASN A 90 55.70 -18.84 -17.50
C ASN A 90 55.31 -18.03 -18.74
N SER A 91 56.04 -18.19 -19.83
CA SER A 91 55.74 -17.55 -21.12
C SER A 91 55.31 -18.53 -22.22
N ASP A 92 55.29 -19.83 -21.95
CA ASP A 92 54.77 -20.88 -22.85
C ASP A 92 53.91 -21.89 -22.06
N ALA A 93 54.00 -23.21 -22.29
CA ALA A 93 53.15 -24.21 -21.67
C ALA A 93 53.71 -24.76 -20.36
N PHE A 94 52.97 -24.62 -19.26
CA PHE A 94 53.23 -25.29 -17.97
C PHE A 94 52.09 -26.28 -17.67
N ILE A 95 52.39 -27.57 -17.70
CA ILE A 95 51.42 -28.66 -17.54
C ILE A 95 51.70 -29.36 -16.22
N ASN A 96 50.75 -29.29 -15.28
CA ASN A 96 50.81 -29.95 -14.00
C ASN A 96 49.93 -31.21 -13.99
N ASN A 97 50.57 -32.38 -13.88
CA ASN A 97 49.89 -33.67 -13.79
C ASN A 97 49.91 -34.27 -12.38
N ARG A 98 50.59 -33.63 -11.40
CA ARG A 98 50.67 -34.15 -10.02
C ARG A 98 50.60 -33.08 -8.93
N VAL A 99 51.71 -32.59 -8.41
CA VAL A 99 51.72 -31.63 -7.29
C VAL A 99 52.47 -30.37 -7.68
N PHE A 100 51.80 -29.23 -7.54
CA PHE A 100 52.41 -27.91 -7.60
C PHE A 100 52.00 -27.09 -6.38
N ALA A 101 52.95 -26.54 -5.62
CA ALA A 101 52.64 -25.75 -4.44
C ALA A 101 53.43 -24.44 -4.45
N LEU A 102 52.71 -23.34 -4.28
CA LEU A 102 53.25 -22.01 -4.03
C LEU A 102 53.19 -21.76 -2.52
N GLN A 103 54.35 -21.60 -1.90
CA GLN A 103 54.48 -21.26 -0.48
C GLN A 103 54.23 -19.76 -0.26
N GLU A 104 54.04 -19.36 1.00
CA GLU A 104 53.87 -17.96 1.37
C GLU A 104 55.03 -17.09 0.84
N GLY A 105 54.71 -15.92 0.29
CA GLY A 105 55.68 -15.00 -0.32
C GLY A 105 56.19 -15.39 -1.72
N SER A 106 55.85 -16.58 -2.22
CA SER A 106 56.21 -17.01 -3.59
C SER A 106 55.27 -16.43 -4.66
N GLN A 107 55.69 -16.48 -5.92
CA GLN A 107 54.90 -15.97 -7.04
C GLN A 107 54.98 -16.87 -8.29
N PHE A 108 53.84 -17.11 -8.93
CA PHE A 108 53.77 -17.68 -10.28
C PHE A 108 53.14 -16.67 -11.23
N ASN A 109 53.84 -16.32 -12.30
CA ASN A 109 53.40 -15.35 -13.30
C ASN A 109 53.15 -16.07 -14.63
N ASN A 110 51.89 -16.33 -14.96
CA ASN A 110 51.49 -16.80 -16.28
C ASN A 110 51.32 -15.60 -17.21
N LEU A 111 52.33 -15.32 -18.04
CA LEU A 111 52.32 -14.16 -18.94
C LEU A 111 51.24 -14.31 -20.03
N ALA A 112 50.98 -13.25 -20.78
CA ALA A 112 49.97 -13.23 -21.86
C ALA A 112 50.14 -14.33 -22.93
N SER A 113 51.37 -14.75 -23.21
CA SER A 113 51.67 -15.87 -24.10
C SER A 113 51.62 -17.24 -23.42
N GLY A 114 51.61 -17.25 -22.08
CA GLY A 114 51.68 -18.45 -21.26
C GLY A 114 50.35 -19.18 -21.17
N ARG A 115 50.46 -20.52 -21.13
CA ARG A 115 49.36 -21.43 -20.85
C ARG A 115 49.69 -22.30 -19.65
N TYR A 116 48.88 -22.23 -18.62
CA TYR A 116 48.91 -23.17 -17.52
C TYR A 116 47.79 -24.21 -17.67
N SER A 117 48.13 -25.49 -17.53
CA SER A 117 47.19 -26.60 -17.59
C SER A 117 47.32 -27.47 -16.34
N GLY A 118 46.24 -27.60 -15.59
CA GLY A 118 46.17 -28.41 -14.37
C GLY A 118 46.01 -29.91 -14.59
N GLY A 119 45.94 -30.41 -15.84
CA GLY A 119 45.93 -31.84 -16.17
C GLY A 119 45.18 -32.74 -15.17
N LEU A 120 45.92 -33.63 -14.50
CA LEU A 120 45.48 -34.43 -13.35
C LEU A 120 45.97 -33.87 -12.00
N GLY A 121 46.78 -32.81 -12.01
CA GLY A 121 47.53 -32.36 -10.84
C GLY A 121 46.86 -31.24 -10.06
N SER A 122 46.97 -31.26 -8.74
CA SER A 122 46.45 -30.20 -7.87
C SER A 122 47.49 -29.08 -7.66
N ILE A 123 47.00 -27.85 -7.50
CA ILE A 123 47.80 -26.69 -7.12
C ILE A 123 47.34 -26.11 -5.77
N GLY A 124 48.28 -25.98 -4.83
CA GLY A 124 48.09 -25.22 -3.59
C GLY A 124 48.74 -23.84 -3.68
N ILE A 125 47.97 -22.78 -3.42
CA ILE A 125 48.42 -21.39 -3.53
C ILE A 125 48.39 -20.74 -2.14
N ALA A 126 49.53 -20.73 -1.44
CA ALA A 126 49.76 -19.88 -0.27
C ALA A 126 50.53 -18.59 -0.63
N GLY A 127 51.13 -18.53 -1.83
CA GLY A 127 51.74 -17.33 -2.42
C GLY A 127 50.79 -16.58 -3.36
N THR A 128 51.33 -16.00 -4.44
CA THR A 128 50.54 -15.27 -5.45
C THR A 128 50.59 -15.99 -6.80
N PHE A 129 49.44 -16.30 -7.37
CA PHE A 129 49.28 -16.75 -8.76
C PHE A 129 48.72 -15.58 -9.59
N VAL A 130 49.48 -15.09 -10.57
CA VAL A 130 49.06 -14.06 -11.51
C VAL A 130 48.80 -14.69 -12.87
N ASN A 131 47.59 -14.53 -13.39
CA ASN A 131 47.20 -14.96 -14.73
C ASN A 131 46.99 -13.77 -15.66
N GLU A 132 47.81 -13.69 -16.70
CA GLU A 132 47.68 -12.75 -17.82
C GLU A 132 47.40 -13.46 -19.16
N GLY A 133 47.53 -14.80 -19.19
CA GLY A 133 47.30 -15.65 -20.37
C GLY A 133 46.14 -16.62 -20.16
N ALA A 134 46.35 -17.90 -20.49
CA ALA A 134 45.31 -18.93 -20.39
C ALA A 134 45.57 -19.92 -19.23
N VAL A 135 44.54 -20.18 -18.44
CA VAL A 135 44.53 -21.18 -17.36
C VAL A 135 43.38 -22.16 -17.61
N THR A 136 43.67 -23.45 -17.67
CA THR A 136 42.67 -24.51 -17.80
C THR A 136 42.92 -25.60 -16.77
N HIS A 137 41.89 -25.98 -16.02
CA HIS A 137 41.98 -27.01 -14.99
C HIS A 137 41.01 -28.15 -15.25
N SER A 138 41.52 -29.27 -15.73
CA SER A 138 40.71 -30.48 -15.94
C SER A 138 40.41 -31.16 -14.59
N LEU A 139 41.12 -32.21 -14.21
CA LEU A 139 40.76 -33.07 -13.07
C LEU A 139 41.45 -32.72 -11.74
N GLY A 140 42.41 -31.79 -11.75
CA GLY A 140 43.17 -31.38 -10.57
C GLY A 140 42.61 -30.12 -9.86
N HIS A 141 42.69 -30.08 -8.53
CA HIS A 141 42.08 -29.01 -7.71
C HIS A 141 42.95 -27.74 -7.67
N ILE A 142 42.33 -26.56 -7.69
CA ILE A 142 42.99 -25.31 -7.28
C ILE A 142 42.56 -24.97 -5.87
N ILE A 143 43.53 -24.77 -4.98
CA ILE A 143 43.27 -24.38 -3.59
C ILE A 143 44.02 -23.08 -3.31
N VAL A 144 43.29 -21.96 -3.25
CA VAL A 144 43.83 -20.70 -2.72
C VAL A 144 43.74 -20.77 -1.20
N GLY A 145 44.87 -20.91 -0.52
CA GLY A 145 44.96 -20.92 0.94
C GLY A 145 44.70 -19.55 1.55
N GLU A 146 44.60 -19.47 2.88
CA GLU A 146 44.23 -18.23 3.62
C GLU A 146 45.12 -17.02 3.31
N THR A 147 46.42 -17.25 3.11
CA THR A 147 47.40 -16.21 2.72
C THR A 147 47.56 -16.05 1.20
N GLY A 148 46.94 -16.94 0.43
CA GLY A 148 47.10 -17.05 -1.01
C GLY A 148 46.33 -16.00 -1.81
N GLN A 149 46.83 -15.68 -2.99
CA GLN A 149 46.18 -14.77 -3.94
C GLN A 149 46.14 -15.36 -5.35
N TYR A 150 44.97 -15.31 -6.00
CA TYR A 150 44.80 -15.57 -7.42
C TYR A 150 44.34 -14.28 -8.11
N ILE A 151 45.15 -13.76 -9.03
CA ILE A 151 44.88 -12.48 -9.71
C ILE A 151 44.83 -12.74 -11.21
N GLN A 152 43.66 -12.54 -11.84
CA GLN A 152 43.53 -12.52 -13.28
C GLN A 152 43.49 -11.08 -13.78
N ARG A 153 44.43 -10.67 -14.63
CA ARG A 153 44.54 -9.28 -15.09
C ARG A 153 45.04 -9.17 -16.52
N GLN A 154 44.74 -8.03 -17.14
CA GLN A 154 45.26 -7.72 -18.47
C GLN A 154 46.75 -7.38 -18.36
N ALA A 155 47.60 -8.01 -19.18
CA ALA A 155 49.01 -7.61 -19.27
C ALA A 155 49.12 -6.21 -19.90
N VAL A 156 50.06 -5.40 -19.38
CA VAL A 156 50.32 -4.05 -19.89
C VAL A 156 50.73 -4.12 -21.37
N GLY A 157 49.98 -3.46 -22.25
CA GLY A 157 50.25 -3.41 -23.69
C GLY A 157 49.85 -4.67 -24.48
N SER A 158 49.24 -5.68 -23.84
CA SER A 158 48.73 -6.88 -24.51
C SER A 158 47.25 -6.72 -24.90
N PHE A 159 46.86 -7.34 -26.03
CA PHE A 159 45.46 -7.50 -26.44
C PHE A 159 44.89 -8.90 -26.14
N VAL A 160 45.69 -9.80 -25.56
CA VAL A 160 45.24 -11.14 -25.17
C VAL A 160 44.29 -11.03 -24.00
N THR A 161 43.07 -11.55 -24.14
CA THR A 161 42.12 -11.62 -23.03
C THR A 161 42.49 -12.80 -22.13
N PRO A 162 42.80 -12.57 -20.84
CA PRO A 162 43.14 -13.66 -19.95
C PRO A 162 41.91 -14.54 -19.67
N THR A 163 42.13 -15.85 -19.51
CA THR A 163 41.04 -16.80 -19.26
C THR A 163 41.39 -17.77 -18.14
N THR A 164 40.39 -18.11 -17.33
CA THR A 164 40.42 -19.24 -16.39
C THR A 164 39.20 -20.11 -16.66
N VAL A 165 39.40 -21.40 -16.91
CA VAL A 165 38.30 -22.37 -17.09
C VAL A 165 38.49 -23.53 -16.14
N THR A 166 37.44 -23.88 -15.40
CA THR A 166 37.41 -24.94 -14.38
C THR A 166 36.37 -26.01 -14.73
N PRO A 167 36.69 -26.90 -15.68
CA PRO A 167 35.70 -27.86 -16.16
C PRO A 167 35.41 -29.06 -15.27
N ASP A 168 36.41 -29.65 -14.60
CA ASP A 168 36.20 -30.99 -14.00
C ASP A 168 36.64 -31.10 -12.54
N ALA A 169 37.08 -30.00 -11.91
CA ALA A 169 37.59 -30.00 -10.54
C ALA A 169 37.17 -28.75 -9.74
N PRO A 170 37.07 -28.86 -8.39
CA PRO A 170 36.82 -27.73 -7.51
C PRO A 170 37.90 -26.65 -7.59
N PHE A 171 37.45 -25.40 -7.65
CA PHE A 171 38.23 -24.22 -7.29
C PHE A 171 37.86 -23.80 -5.87
N THR A 172 38.77 -23.99 -4.91
CA THR A 172 38.54 -23.62 -3.50
C THR A 172 39.26 -22.32 -3.16
N ASN A 173 38.54 -21.37 -2.55
CA ASN A 173 39.09 -20.09 -2.12
C ASN A 173 38.97 -19.86 -0.61
N ALA A 174 40.11 -19.80 0.08
CA ALA A 174 40.24 -19.35 1.46
C ALA A 174 41.01 -18.02 1.62
N GLY A 175 41.66 -17.54 0.55
CA GLY A 175 42.41 -16.29 0.50
C GLY A 175 41.72 -15.23 -0.35
N ARG A 176 42.44 -14.70 -1.36
CA ARG A 176 41.93 -13.65 -2.25
C ARG A 176 41.90 -14.09 -3.71
N VAL A 177 40.76 -13.91 -4.37
CA VAL A 177 40.61 -14.00 -5.82
C VAL A 177 40.25 -12.62 -6.37
N HIS A 178 40.95 -12.15 -7.38
CA HIS A 178 40.66 -10.88 -8.05
C HIS A 178 40.64 -11.06 -9.56
N ILE A 179 39.46 -10.93 -10.16
CA ILE A 179 39.23 -11.02 -11.61
C ILE A 179 39.14 -9.58 -12.14
N VAL A 180 40.29 -9.02 -12.52
CA VAL A 180 40.44 -7.64 -13.01
C VAL A 180 40.09 -7.54 -14.49
N ALA A 181 40.40 -8.57 -15.28
CA ALA A 181 40.17 -8.62 -16.72
C ALA A 181 39.83 -10.04 -17.19
N GLY A 182 39.18 -10.14 -18.34
CA GLY A 182 38.87 -11.40 -19.01
C GLY A 182 37.82 -12.27 -18.32
N ASP A 183 37.79 -13.54 -18.71
CA ASP A 183 36.72 -14.47 -18.36
C ASP A 183 37.19 -15.51 -17.33
N PHE A 184 36.44 -15.64 -16.23
CA PHE A 184 36.56 -16.74 -15.29
C PHE A 184 35.33 -17.63 -15.39
N THR A 185 35.52 -18.89 -15.78
CA THR A 185 34.45 -19.79 -16.21
C THR A 185 34.41 -21.06 -15.37
N ILE A 186 33.25 -21.34 -14.77
CA ILE A 186 32.90 -22.65 -14.21
C ILE A 186 32.06 -23.38 -15.26
N ASP A 187 32.60 -24.43 -15.88
CA ASP A 187 32.00 -25.08 -17.05
C ASP A 187 32.13 -26.61 -17.05
N PRO A 188 31.16 -27.35 -16.48
CA PRO A 188 31.20 -28.81 -16.42
C PRO A 188 31.05 -29.52 -17.78
N ILE A 189 30.84 -28.80 -18.89
CA ILE A 189 30.56 -29.41 -20.20
C ILE A 189 31.83 -30.01 -20.80
N SER A 190 33.00 -29.49 -20.47
CA SER A 190 34.18 -29.70 -21.31
C SER A 190 34.76 -31.12 -21.23
N VAL A 191 34.64 -31.85 -20.10
CA VAL A 191 35.23 -33.20 -19.99
C VAL A 191 34.68 -34.10 -18.84
N ARG A 192 33.47 -34.65 -18.98
CA ARG A 192 32.99 -35.79 -18.14
C ARG A 192 33.09 -35.58 -16.60
N ALA A 193 32.40 -34.60 -15.99
CA ALA A 193 32.14 -34.66 -14.55
C ALA A 193 30.94 -33.80 -14.12
N ALA A 194 30.24 -34.24 -13.07
CA ALA A 194 29.10 -33.58 -12.45
C ALA A 194 29.51 -32.64 -11.28
N SER A 195 30.75 -32.13 -11.27
CA SER A 195 31.40 -31.59 -10.05
C SER A 195 32.21 -30.28 -10.23
N ALA A 196 32.01 -29.51 -11.30
CA ALA A 196 32.65 -28.20 -11.42
C ALA A 196 32.11 -27.24 -10.34
N THR A 197 32.93 -26.96 -9.32
CA THR A 197 32.55 -26.09 -8.20
C THR A 197 33.50 -24.92 -8.00
N TYR A 198 32.94 -23.79 -7.56
CA TYR A 198 33.68 -22.68 -6.97
C TYR A 198 33.29 -22.60 -5.49
N ASP A 199 34.17 -23.03 -4.60
CA ASP A 199 33.90 -23.13 -3.18
C ASP A 199 34.67 -22.08 -2.40
N GLN A 200 34.01 -20.99 -2.05
CA GLN A 200 34.57 -19.95 -1.21
C GLN A 200 34.27 -20.20 0.27
N SER A 201 35.33 -20.36 1.06
CA SER A 201 35.26 -20.49 2.51
C SER A 201 34.94 -19.15 3.20
N SER A 202 34.71 -19.18 4.52
CA SER A 202 34.34 -18.01 5.32
C SER A 202 35.41 -16.91 5.38
N THR A 203 36.69 -17.24 5.18
CA THR A 203 37.79 -16.25 5.14
C THR A 203 38.06 -15.73 3.73
N GLY A 204 37.55 -16.44 2.71
CA GLY A 204 37.81 -16.14 1.31
C GLY A 204 37.14 -14.85 0.83
N THR A 205 37.83 -14.14 -0.05
CA THR A 205 37.34 -12.94 -0.73
C THR A 205 37.46 -13.09 -2.24
N THR A 206 36.42 -12.70 -2.98
CA THR A 206 36.42 -12.64 -4.45
C THR A 206 35.98 -11.24 -4.90
N GLN A 207 36.82 -10.56 -5.67
CA GLN A 207 36.49 -9.30 -6.34
C GLN A 207 36.38 -9.54 -7.86
N ILE A 208 35.26 -9.19 -8.46
CA ILE A 208 34.97 -9.36 -9.89
C ILE A 208 34.81 -7.97 -10.50
N ASP A 209 35.83 -7.50 -11.21
CA ASP A 209 35.80 -6.23 -11.98
C ASP A 209 35.67 -6.48 -13.49
N ALA A 210 35.85 -7.73 -13.93
CA ALA A 210 35.52 -8.23 -15.27
C ALA A 210 34.40 -9.28 -15.21
N LYS A 211 34.61 -10.53 -15.63
CA LYS A 211 33.52 -11.50 -15.75
C LYS A 211 33.78 -12.81 -15.01
N LEU A 212 32.82 -13.21 -14.16
CA LEU A 212 32.71 -14.57 -13.63
C LEU A 212 31.42 -15.20 -14.15
N GLN A 213 31.54 -16.31 -14.86
CA GLN A 213 30.41 -17.06 -15.42
C GLN A 213 30.34 -18.48 -14.86
N ASN A 214 29.15 -18.86 -14.41
CA ASN A 214 28.80 -20.21 -14.00
C ASN A 214 27.86 -20.83 -15.05
N THR A 215 28.42 -21.70 -15.89
CA THR A 215 27.78 -22.29 -17.07
C THR A 215 27.41 -23.76 -16.80
N GLY A 216 26.61 -23.99 -15.76
CA GLY A 216 26.15 -25.33 -15.36
C GLY A 216 26.80 -25.94 -14.11
N GLY A 217 27.77 -25.26 -13.49
CA GLY A 217 28.44 -25.67 -12.26
C GLY A 217 27.78 -25.17 -10.96
N HIS A 218 28.47 -25.34 -9.85
CA HIS A 218 28.02 -24.89 -8.52
C HIS A 218 28.94 -23.81 -7.94
N VAL A 219 28.38 -22.68 -7.48
CA VAL A 219 29.12 -21.64 -6.74
C VAL A 219 28.63 -21.61 -5.31
N SER A 220 29.52 -21.88 -4.35
CA SER A 220 29.25 -21.78 -2.92
C SER A 220 30.01 -20.60 -2.33
N ASN A 221 29.31 -19.69 -1.66
CA ASN A 221 29.93 -18.55 -0.98
C ASN A 221 29.62 -18.54 0.52
N ALA A 222 30.62 -18.87 1.35
CA ALA A 222 30.60 -18.63 2.79
C ALA A 222 31.32 -17.34 3.21
N GLY A 223 32.14 -16.75 2.34
CA GLY A 223 32.92 -15.53 2.58
C GLY A 223 32.31 -14.29 1.93
N MET A 224 33.12 -13.53 1.19
CA MET A 224 32.72 -12.29 0.53
C MET A 224 32.90 -12.32 -0.99
N ILE A 225 31.82 -12.15 -1.75
CA ILE A 225 31.87 -11.91 -3.20
C ILE A 225 31.44 -10.47 -3.48
N ARG A 226 32.25 -9.73 -4.24
CA ARG A 226 31.97 -8.37 -4.67
C ARG A 226 32.01 -8.26 -6.19
N ILE A 227 30.94 -7.75 -6.78
CA ILE A 227 30.90 -7.36 -8.19
C ILE A 227 31.16 -5.86 -8.26
N GLY A 228 32.28 -5.47 -8.86
CA GLY A 228 32.65 -4.08 -9.10
C GLY A 228 31.72 -3.41 -10.11
N ALA A 229 31.87 -2.09 -10.28
CA ALA A 229 30.98 -1.30 -11.15
C ALA A 229 31.00 -1.74 -12.62
N THR A 230 32.12 -2.32 -13.09
CA THR A 230 32.28 -2.90 -14.44
C THR A 230 32.12 -4.42 -14.46
N GLY A 231 31.94 -5.04 -13.29
CA GLY A 231 31.90 -6.49 -13.16
C GLY A 231 30.58 -7.10 -13.62
N GLU A 232 30.65 -8.33 -14.12
CA GLU A 232 29.51 -9.18 -14.45
C GLU A 232 29.63 -10.53 -13.71
N TYR A 233 28.58 -10.87 -12.96
CA TYR A 233 28.31 -12.23 -12.51
C TYR A 233 27.20 -12.83 -13.37
N ARG A 234 27.49 -13.93 -14.05
CA ARG A 234 26.55 -14.59 -14.98
C ARG A 234 26.32 -16.03 -14.56
N GLN A 235 25.05 -16.42 -14.45
CA GLN A 235 24.63 -17.79 -14.21
C GLN A 235 23.68 -18.23 -15.33
N GLU A 236 24.07 -19.26 -16.06
CA GLU A 236 23.33 -19.76 -17.23
C GLU A 236 23.53 -21.27 -17.44
N SER A 237 22.70 -21.85 -18.30
CA SER A 237 22.80 -23.22 -18.79
C SER A 237 23.29 -23.19 -20.23
N PRO A 238 24.25 -24.05 -20.59
CA PRO A 238 24.86 -24.06 -21.91
C PRO A 238 24.00 -24.66 -23.02
N LEU A 239 22.94 -25.42 -22.71
CA LEU A 239 21.84 -25.95 -23.58
C LEU A 239 21.16 -27.16 -22.88
N SER A 240 19.87 -27.43 -23.14
CA SER A 240 19.22 -28.68 -22.70
C SER A 240 19.90 -29.91 -23.31
N PRO A 241 20.14 -31.02 -22.58
CA PRO A 241 19.59 -31.39 -21.27
C PRO A 241 20.53 -31.14 -20.07
N PHE A 242 21.56 -30.27 -20.20
CA PHE A 242 22.54 -30.07 -19.13
C PHE A 242 21.96 -29.30 -17.93
N MET A 243 22.41 -29.63 -16.71
CA MET A 243 21.96 -28.97 -15.48
C MET A 243 22.28 -27.47 -15.54
N ALA A 244 21.34 -26.64 -15.11
CA ALA A 244 21.55 -25.21 -14.99
C ALA A 244 22.53 -24.91 -13.85
N GLY A 245 23.32 -23.83 -13.99
CA GLY A 245 24.20 -23.38 -12.92
C GLY A 245 23.42 -23.11 -11.63
N SER A 246 24.06 -23.30 -10.48
CA SER A 246 23.48 -23.01 -9.16
C SER A 246 24.43 -22.22 -8.28
N THR A 247 23.85 -21.38 -7.41
CA THR A 247 24.61 -20.56 -6.46
C THR A 247 23.98 -20.62 -5.08
N THR A 248 24.79 -20.93 -4.07
CA THR A 248 24.41 -20.88 -2.66
C THR A 248 25.23 -19.81 -1.95
N ASN A 249 24.57 -18.77 -1.46
CA ASN A 249 25.20 -17.70 -0.68
C ASN A 249 24.84 -17.80 0.79
N THR A 250 25.80 -18.19 1.65
CA THR A 250 25.69 -18.11 3.12
C THR A 250 26.48 -16.94 3.71
N GLY A 251 27.36 -16.31 2.93
CA GLY A 251 28.16 -15.14 3.31
C GLY A 251 27.56 -13.80 2.84
N THR A 252 28.44 -12.90 2.40
CA THR A 252 28.05 -11.58 1.85
C THR A 252 28.25 -11.53 0.34
N PHE A 253 27.21 -11.10 -0.38
CA PHE A 253 27.24 -10.83 -1.81
C PHE A 253 26.89 -9.35 -2.04
N THR A 254 27.81 -8.56 -2.61
CA THR A 254 27.57 -7.15 -2.94
C THR A 254 27.68 -6.91 -4.44
N ASN A 255 26.69 -6.25 -5.03
CA ASN A 255 26.68 -5.96 -6.47
C ASN A 255 26.61 -4.45 -6.78
N ALA A 256 27.66 -3.92 -7.40
CA ALA A 256 27.69 -2.59 -8.01
C ALA A 256 27.63 -2.62 -9.56
N GLY A 257 27.76 -3.80 -10.18
CA GLY A 257 27.73 -4.02 -11.62
C GLY A 257 26.47 -4.79 -12.06
N MET A 258 26.65 -5.84 -12.85
CA MET A 258 25.56 -6.68 -13.38
C MET A 258 25.57 -8.07 -12.76
N THR A 259 24.41 -8.52 -12.30
CA THR A 259 24.16 -9.92 -11.91
C THR A 259 23.02 -10.47 -12.76
N ASN A 260 23.32 -11.45 -13.61
CA ASN A 260 22.35 -12.06 -14.52
C ASN A 260 22.15 -13.55 -14.17
N ILE A 261 20.93 -13.93 -13.84
CA ILE A 261 20.52 -15.31 -13.63
C ILE A 261 19.57 -15.66 -14.78
N TYR A 262 20.11 -16.13 -15.91
CA TYR A 262 19.29 -16.43 -17.09
C TYR A 262 18.52 -17.73 -16.93
N THR A 263 19.17 -18.75 -16.38
CA THR A 263 18.58 -20.06 -16.09
C THR A 263 19.26 -20.62 -14.84
N GLY A 264 18.51 -21.33 -13.99
CA GLY A 264 19.05 -21.98 -12.80
C GLY A 264 18.57 -21.37 -11.49
N ILE A 265 19.22 -21.78 -10.39
CA ILE A 265 18.77 -21.50 -9.03
C ILE A 265 19.81 -20.64 -8.31
N PHE A 266 19.40 -19.50 -7.78
CA PHE A 266 20.18 -18.72 -6.81
C PHE A 266 19.48 -18.81 -5.45
N GLU A 267 20.12 -19.48 -4.48
CA GLU A 267 19.67 -19.54 -3.09
C GLU A 267 20.47 -18.55 -2.24
N ASN A 268 19.78 -17.54 -1.71
CA ASN A 268 20.34 -16.64 -0.73
C ASN A 268 19.95 -17.07 0.69
N ARG A 269 20.95 -17.39 1.52
CA ARG A 269 20.83 -17.65 2.96
C ARG A 269 21.51 -16.57 3.81
N GLY A 270 22.41 -15.79 3.21
CA GLY A 270 23.13 -14.67 3.84
C GLY A 270 22.65 -13.29 3.36
N GLY A 271 23.57 -12.34 3.24
CA GLY A 271 23.25 -10.99 2.74
C GLY A 271 23.44 -10.86 1.23
N PHE A 272 22.43 -10.36 0.53
CA PHE A 272 22.53 -9.89 -0.85
C PHE A 272 22.14 -8.40 -0.90
N THR A 273 23.11 -7.52 -1.08
CA THR A 273 22.88 -6.08 -1.18
C THR A 273 23.36 -5.56 -2.53
N HIS A 274 22.65 -4.59 -3.12
CA HIS A 274 23.07 -4.06 -4.41
C HIS A 274 22.65 -2.61 -4.65
N VAL A 275 23.52 -1.89 -5.38
CA VAL A 275 23.23 -0.60 -6.05
C VAL A 275 23.27 -0.75 -7.58
N GLY A 276 23.77 -1.90 -8.07
CA GLY A 276 23.79 -2.26 -9.49
C GLY A 276 22.48 -2.91 -9.95
N SER A 277 22.54 -3.58 -11.10
CA SER A 277 21.38 -4.25 -11.72
C SER A 277 21.38 -5.75 -11.44
N VAL A 278 20.21 -6.28 -11.08
CA VAL A 278 19.94 -7.71 -10.92
C VAL A 278 18.84 -8.12 -11.89
N HIS A 279 19.10 -9.14 -12.71
CA HIS A 279 18.14 -9.67 -13.67
C HIS A 279 17.92 -11.16 -13.45
N ILE A 280 16.66 -11.55 -13.25
CA ILE A 280 16.22 -12.95 -13.11
C ILE A 280 15.45 -13.28 -14.38
N GLY A 281 16.09 -14.00 -15.29
CA GLY A 281 15.56 -14.35 -16.60
C GLY A 281 14.39 -15.32 -16.54
N GLU A 282 13.71 -15.48 -17.67
CA GLU A 282 12.63 -16.44 -17.83
C GLU A 282 13.13 -17.86 -17.51
N HIS A 283 12.39 -18.61 -16.70
CA HIS A 283 12.76 -19.94 -16.15
C HIS A 283 13.88 -19.96 -15.10
N ALA A 284 14.45 -18.82 -14.70
CA ALA A 284 15.32 -18.75 -13.53
C ALA A 284 14.51 -18.65 -12.24
N SER A 285 15.11 -19.10 -11.13
CA SER A 285 14.56 -18.93 -9.79
C SER A 285 15.59 -18.27 -8.85
N PHE A 286 15.16 -17.21 -8.19
CA PHE A 286 15.86 -16.62 -7.05
C PHE A 286 15.05 -16.91 -5.79
N THR A 287 15.67 -17.56 -4.80
CA THR A 287 15.02 -17.87 -3.53
C THR A 287 15.79 -17.26 -2.38
N ASN A 288 15.12 -16.40 -1.63
CA ASN A 288 15.64 -15.82 -0.40
C ASN A 288 15.13 -16.64 0.80
N THR A 289 16.00 -17.38 1.48
CA THR A 289 15.64 -18.43 2.44
C THR A 289 16.07 -18.13 3.87
N SER A 290 15.22 -18.45 4.86
CA SER A 290 15.38 -18.54 6.34
C SER A 290 16.13 -17.44 7.12
N SER A 291 17.25 -16.93 6.59
CA SER A 291 18.08 -15.83 7.11
C SER A 291 18.52 -14.86 6.00
N GLY A 292 18.10 -15.11 4.76
CA GLY A 292 18.49 -14.37 3.57
C GLY A 292 17.90 -12.97 3.51
N VAL A 293 18.75 -11.97 3.29
CA VAL A 293 18.43 -10.55 3.33
C VAL A 293 18.68 -9.97 1.93
N TYR A 294 17.62 -9.67 1.16
CA TYR A 294 17.70 -9.11 -0.20
C TYR A 294 17.36 -7.61 -0.25
N HIS A 295 18.38 -6.78 -0.41
CA HIS A 295 18.28 -5.34 -0.14
C HIS A 295 18.81 -4.50 -1.31
N PRO A 296 17.93 -4.10 -2.26
CA PRO A 296 18.22 -3.04 -3.21
C PRO A 296 18.35 -1.70 -2.50
N PHE A 297 19.50 -1.03 -2.61
CA PHE A 297 19.67 0.36 -2.19
C PHE A 297 19.14 1.34 -3.25
N PRO A 298 18.96 2.64 -2.92
CA PRO A 298 18.60 3.65 -3.91
C PRO A 298 19.56 3.62 -5.12
N GLY A 299 18.99 3.60 -6.34
CA GLY A 299 19.73 3.43 -7.60
C GLY A 299 19.86 1.98 -8.06
N GLY A 300 19.73 1.00 -7.16
CA GLY A 300 19.69 -0.42 -7.50
C GLY A 300 18.39 -0.83 -8.19
N THR A 301 18.50 -1.66 -9.22
CA THR A 301 17.35 -2.16 -10.00
C THR A 301 17.29 -3.68 -9.99
N THR A 302 16.09 -4.22 -9.83
CA THR A 302 15.81 -5.66 -9.92
C THR A 302 14.74 -5.87 -10.97
N ARG A 303 15.00 -6.71 -11.97
CA ARG A 303 14.01 -7.15 -12.96
C ARG A 303 13.77 -8.65 -12.84
N ILE A 304 12.50 -9.03 -12.70
CA ILE A 304 12.06 -10.41 -12.50
C ILE A 304 11.22 -10.82 -13.71
N ASP A 305 11.79 -11.61 -14.60
CA ASP A 305 11.09 -12.30 -15.70
C ASP A 305 10.83 -13.78 -15.39
N GLY A 306 11.59 -14.36 -14.46
CA GLY A 306 11.38 -15.70 -13.88
C GLY A 306 10.65 -15.67 -12.54
N THR A 307 11.11 -16.48 -11.57
CA THR A 307 10.50 -16.57 -10.23
C THR A 307 11.41 -15.98 -9.15
N PHE A 308 10.85 -15.11 -8.32
CA PHE A 308 11.46 -14.63 -7.08
C PHE A 308 10.62 -15.12 -5.89
N VAL A 309 11.19 -15.92 -5.00
CA VAL A 309 10.55 -16.38 -3.77
C VAL A 309 11.22 -15.72 -2.58
N ASN A 310 10.48 -14.90 -1.83
CA ASN A 310 10.91 -14.39 -0.54
C ASN A 310 10.36 -15.24 0.60
N ASN A 311 11.25 -15.84 1.37
CA ASN A 311 10.93 -16.64 2.56
C ASN A 311 11.59 -16.09 3.85
N PHE A 312 12.17 -14.89 3.79
CA PHE A 312 12.68 -14.18 4.96
C PHE A 312 12.46 -12.67 4.82
N ALA A 313 13.42 -11.91 4.30
CA ALA A 313 13.36 -10.45 4.28
C ALA A 313 13.79 -9.82 2.95
N VAL A 314 12.91 -8.95 2.43
CA VAL A 314 13.24 -8.00 1.36
C VAL A 314 13.13 -6.59 1.92
N GLN A 315 14.15 -5.76 1.71
CA GLN A 315 14.14 -4.33 2.06
C GLN A 315 14.45 -3.51 0.81
N ASN A 316 13.40 -3.15 0.06
CA ASN A 316 13.56 -2.40 -1.19
C ASN A 316 13.68 -0.90 -0.92
N GLY A 317 14.89 -0.37 -1.02
CA GLY A 317 15.16 1.06 -1.17
C GLY A 317 15.36 1.49 -2.63
N GLY A 318 15.38 0.56 -3.59
CA GLY A 318 15.60 0.79 -5.02
C GLY A 318 14.34 0.61 -5.87
N ALA A 319 14.48 -0.02 -7.03
CA ALA A 319 13.38 -0.38 -7.92
C ALA A 319 13.31 -1.90 -8.13
N ILE A 320 12.14 -2.49 -7.93
CA ILE A 320 11.84 -3.88 -8.28
C ILE A 320 10.73 -3.89 -9.33
N THR A 321 10.95 -4.58 -10.44
CA THR A 321 9.97 -4.75 -11.52
C THR A 321 9.71 -6.23 -11.76
N VAL A 322 8.47 -6.66 -11.55
CA VAL A 322 7.96 -7.97 -11.97
C VAL A 322 7.40 -7.81 -13.38
N SER A 323 8.03 -8.45 -14.36
CA SER A 323 7.59 -8.38 -15.75
C SER A 323 6.36 -9.26 -16.01
N VAL A 324 5.82 -9.24 -17.23
CA VAL A 324 4.60 -9.98 -17.59
C VAL A 324 4.70 -11.50 -17.39
N THR A 325 5.89 -12.08 -17.52
CA THR A 325 6.15 -13.51 -17.26
C THR A 325 6.60 -13.76 -15.81
N GLY A 326 6.99 -12.70 -15.11
CA GLY A 326 7.58 -12.75 -13.79
C GLY A 326 6.60 -13.13 -12.69
N VAL A 327 7.12 -13.81 -11.68
CA VAL A 327 6.39 -14.15 -10.45
C VAL A 327 7.21 -13.70 -9.24
N TYR A 328 6.60 -12.91 -8.36
CA TYR A 328 7.10 -12.60 -7.04
C TYR A 328 6.20 -13.25 -5.98
N SER A 329 6.75 -14.11 -5.13
CA SER A 329 6.01 -14.78 -4.07
C SER A 329 6.64 -14.50 -2.72
N GLN A 330 5.87 -13.87 -1.83
CA GLN A 330 6.17 -13.80 -0.41
C GLN A 330 5.51 -15.00 0.27
N VAL A 331 6.31 -15.87 0.89
CA VAL A 331 5.86 -17.10 1.55
C VAL A 331 6.36 -17.10 2.99
N ALA A 332 5.59 -17.72 3.89
CA ALA A 332 5.94 -17.84 5.29
C ALA A 332 7.13 -18.79 5.47
N GLY A 333 8.17 -18.29 6.13
CA GLY A 333 9.39 -19.04 6.43
C GLY A 333 9.35 -19.70 7.79
N LEU A 334 10.37 -20.52 8.07
CA LEU A 334 10.57 -21.16 9.38
C LEU A 334 11.14 -20.17 10.43
N SER A 335 11.32 -18.89 10.07
CA SER A 335 12.00 -17.91 10.92
C SER A 335 11.06 -17.29 11.95
N PRO A 336 11.46 -17.22 13.25
CA PRO A 336 10.63 -16.64 14.31
C PRO A 336 10.51 -15.10 14.26
N ILE A 337 11.31 -14.41 13.44
CA ILE A 337 11.36 -12.93 13.37
C ILE A 337 10.30 -12.37 12.37
N GLY A 338 9.48 -13.25 11.78
CA GLY A 338 8.50 -12.89 10.77
C GLY A 338 9.12 -12.73 9.38
N THR A 339 8.34 -13.03 8.35
CA THR A 339 8.75 -12.90 6.96
C THR A 339 8.02 -11.74 6.31
N GLY A 340 8.76 -10.85 5.66
CA GLY A 340 8.12 -9.71 5.04
C GLY A 340 8.97 -8.94 4.05
N THR A 341 8.27 -8.04 3.37
CA THR A 341 8.82 -7.12 2.41
C THR A 341 8.60 -5.70 2.91
N GLY A 342 9.68 -5.00 3.24
CA GLY A 342 9.66 -3.56 3.48
C GLY A 342 9.98 -2.81 2.19
N GLN A 343 9.04 -2.01 1.69
CA GLN A 343 9.20 -1.24 0.45
C GLN A 343 9.26 0.26 0.73
N GLY A 344 10.47 0.82 0.69
CA GLY A 344 10.71 2.26 0.70
C GLY A 344 10.87 2.86 -0.69
N GLY A 345 11.19 2.04 -1.70
CA GLY A 345 11.39 2.42 -3.10
C GLY A 345 10.17 2.19 -4.00
N THR A 346 10.42 1.86 -5.28
CA THR A 346 9.35 1.54 -6.26
C THR A 346 9.23 0.03 -6.46
N PHE A 347 7.99 -0.46 -6.49
CA PHE A 347 7.66 -1.82 -6.86
C PHE A 347 6.63 -1.81 -8.00
N THR A 348 7.02 -2.24 -9.19
CA THR A 348 6.14 -2.31 -10.37
C THR A 348 5.78 -3.76 -10.68
N ASN A 349 4.49 -4.04 -10.83
CA ASN A 349 3.98 -5.37 -11.14
C ASN A 349 3.23 -5.40 -12.48
N ALA A 350 3.78 -6.09 -13.46
CA ALA A 350 3.14 -6.43 -14.73
C ALA A 350 2.80 -7.93 -14.83
N GLY A 351 3.34 -8.76 -13.93
CA GLY A 351 3.14 -10.20 -13.87
C GLY A 351 2.33 -10.62 -12.65
N ARG A 352 2.84 -11.57 -11.86
CA ARG A 352 2.12 -12.12 -10.71
C ARG A 352 2.83 -11.83 -9.40
N VAL A 353 2.08 -11.28 -8.44
CA VAL A 353 2.54 -11.09 -7.06
C VAL A 353 1.63 -11.88 -6.13
N TYR A 354 2.25 -12.69 -5.28
CA TYR A 354 1.57 -13.43 -4.23
C TYR A 354 2.11 -13.02 -2.86
N ILE A 355 1.21 -12.65 -1.94
CA ILE A 355 1.51 -12.37 -0.55
C ILE A 355 0.81 -13.42 0.28
N GLY A 356 1.56 -14.45 0.68
CA GLY A 356 1.03 -15.64 1.35
C GLY A 356 0.61 -15.38 2.80
N GLU A 357 -0.20 -16.29 3.33
CA GLU A 357 -0.67 -16.27 4.71
C GLU A 357 0.51 -16.19 5.70
N GLY A 358 0.34 -15.45 6.79
CA GLY A 358 1.37 -15.25 7.82
C GLY A 358 2.54 -14.34 7.39
N THR A 359 2.46 -13.72 6.22
CA THR A 359 3.48 -12.79 5.71
C THR A 359 2.98 -11.35 5.61
N GLU A 360 3.91 -10.39 5.58
CA GLU A 360 3.59 -8.97 5.45
C GLU A 360 4.31 -8.32 4.25
N PHE A 361 3.57 -7.58 3.44
CA PHE A 361 4.10 -6.62 2.48
C PHE A 361 3.79 -5.21 2.98
N ARG A 362 4.82 -4.49 3.39
CA ARG A 362 4.72 -3.14 3.95
C ARG A 362 5.25 -2.12 2.95
N SER A 363 4.36 -1.34 2.35
CA SER A 363 4.72 -0.26 1.43
C SER A 363 4.70 1.08 2.16
N GLY A 364 5.86 1.68 2.41
CA GLY A 364 5.93 2.89 3.21
C GLY A 364 7.33 3.27 3.63
N VAL A 365 7.41 4.11 4.65
CA VAL A 365 8.67 4.55 5.25
C VAL A 365 9.38 3.36 5.91
N LEU A 366 10.65 3.18 5.59
CA LEU A 366 11.50 2.25 6.32
C LEU A 366 12.13 2.97 7.52
N ALA A 367 12.32 2.26 8.64
CA ALA A 367 12.84 2.84 9.89
C ALA A 367 14.24 3.50 9.72
N ASP A 368 15.00 3.10 8.69
CA ASP A 368 16.28 3.68 8.31
C ASP A 368 16.17 4.87 7.33
N ARG A 369 14.97 5.19 6.81
CA ARG A 369 14.74 6.19 5.75
C ARG A 369 13.39 6.93 5.85
N PRO A 370 13.29 8.01 6.64
CA PRO A 370 12.05 8.76 6.91
C PRO A 370 11.49 9.61 5.75
N THR A 371 12.10 9.64 4.56
CA THR A 371 11.73 10.58 3.48
C THR A 371 11.16 9.93 2.22
N SER A 372 11.11 8.60 2.12
CA SER A 372 10.54 7.91 0.95
C SER A 372 9.21 7.23 1.29
N SER A 373 8.18 7.50 0.50
CA SER A 373 6.90 6.78 0.56
C SER A 373 6.95 5.66 -0.47
N GLY A 374 6.96 4.40 -0.01
CA GLY A 374 6.94 3.24 -0.90
C GLY A 374 5.80 3.33 -1.93
N GLN A 375 6.13 3.04 -3.19
CA GLN A 375 5.19 3.06 -4.31
C GLN A 375 4.95 1.66 -4.83
N TYR A 376 3.70 1.23 -4.85
CA TYR A 376 3.27 -0.02 -5.48
C TYR A 376 2.46 0.28 -6.75
N MET A 377 2.98 -0.10 -7.90
CA MET A 377 2.38 0.18 -9.20
C MET A 377 1.99 -1.11 -9.92
N GLN A 378 0.71 -1.47 -9.85
CA GLN A 378 0.16 -2.59 -10.60
C GLN A 378 -0.28 -2.13 -11.99
N GLN A 379 0.36 -2.67 -13.02
CA GLN A 379 0.01 -2.45 -14.43
C GLN A 379 -1.19 -3.31 -14.85
N ALA A 380 -1.81 -2.96 -15.97
CA ALA A 380 -3.02 -3.60 -16.48
C ALA A 380 -2.93 -5.12 -16.66
N SER A 381 -1.77 -5.66 -17.04
CA SER A 381 -1.57 -7.11 -17.23
C SER A 381 -1.37 -7.86 -15.92
N GLY A 382 -1.01 -7.16 -14.84
CA GLY A 382 -0.54 -7.82 -13.64
C GLY A 382 -1.64 -8.15 -12.65
N THR A 383 -1.34 -9.13 -11.80
CA THR A 383 -2.22 -9.64 -10.77
C THR A 383 -1.51 -9.64 -9.41
N THR A 384 -2.23 -9.26 -8.36
CA THR A 384 -1.80 -9.40 -6.97
C THR A 384 -2.83 -10.18 -6.17
N LEU A 385 -2.40 -11.26 -5.51
CA LEU A 385 -3.20 -12.02 -4.55
C LEU A 385 -2.61 -11.83 -3.15
N ILE A 386 -3.47 -11.43 -2.20
CA ILE A 386 -3.11 -11.10 -0.83
C ILE A 386 -3.85 -12.08 0.09
N ASP A 387 -3.17 -13.12 0.55
CA ASP A 387 -3.65 -14.04 1.60
C ASP A 387 -3.02 -13.74 2.97
N GLY A 388 -1.91 -12.99 2.99
CA GLY A 388 -1.29 -12.39 4.18
C GLY A 388 -1.74 -10.95 4.42
N SER A 389 -0.82 -10.09 4.84
CA SER A 389 -1.07 -8.67 5.08
C SER A 389 -0.40 -7.78 4.03
N PHE A 390 -1.16 -6.89 3.40
CA PHE A 390 -0.65 -5.77 2.61
C PHE A 390 -0.92 -4.46 3.38
N ASP A 391 0.12 -3.87 3.94
CA ASP A 391 0.05 -2.62 4.70
C ASP A 391 0.66 -1.48 3.89
N THR A 392 -0.18 -0.57 3.40
CA THR A 392 0.27 0.63 2.70
C THR A 392 0.22 1.87 3.61
N ARG A 393 1.38 2.50 3.71
CA ARG A 393 1.62 3.86 4.22
C ARG A 393 2.09 4.80 3.10
N GLY A 394 2.04 4.36 1.85
CA GLY A 394 2.49 5.08 0.67
C GLY A 394 1.41 5.13 -0.42
N TYR A 395 1.84 5.05 -1.68
CA TYR A 395 0.93 5.16 -2.84
C TYR A 395 0.76 3.81 -3.54
N VAL A 396 -0.49 3.44 -3.82
CA VAL A 396 -0.82 2.23 -4.58
C VAL A 396 -1.62 2.62 -5.82
N THR A 397 -1.15 2.23 -7.01
CA THR A 397 -1.98 2.23 -8.22
C THR A 397 -2.35 0.82 -8.60
N ASN A 398 -3.63 0.62 -8.94
CA ASN A 398 -4.12 -0.62 -9.50
C ASN A 398 -4.78 -0.41 -10.86
N GLU A 399 -4.08 -0.77 -11.93
CA GLU A 399 -4.65 -0.86 -13.28
C GLU A 399 -5.05 -2.29 -13.65
N GLY A 400 -4.54 -3.30 -12.94
CA GLY A 400 -4.75 -4.72 -13.19
C GLY A 400 -5.80 -5.34 -12.26
N ALA A 401 -5.48 -6.52 -11.71
CA ALA A 401 -6.33 -7.20 -10.73
C ALA A 401 -5.64 -7.32 -9.38
N MET A 402 -6.25 -6.77 -8.33
CA MET A 402 -5.82 -6.95 -6.94
C MET A 402 -6.92 -7.70 -6.18
N THR A 403 -6.56 -8.79 -5.52
CA THR A 403 -7.50 -9.62 -4.75
C THR A 403 -7.00 -9.80 -3.33
N VAL A 404 -7.81 -9.39 -2.36
CA VAL A 404 -7.65 -9.74 -0.96
C VAL A 404 -8.39 -11.07 -0.75
N GLY A 405 -7.63 -12.15 -0.56
CA GLY A 405 -8.16 -13.48 -0.27
C GLY A 405 -8.86 -13.54 1.09
N ALA A 406 -9.52 -14.65 1.39
CA ALA A 406 -10.36 -14.79 2.59
C ALA A 406 -9.60 -14.61 3.92
N THR A 407 -8.32 -15.00 3.95
CA THR A 407 -7.41 -14.79 5.09
C THR A 407 -6.67 -13.45 5.02
N GLY A 408 -6.74 -12.80 3.85
CA GLY A 408 -5.97 -11.62 3.50
C GLY A 408 -6.45 -10.35 4.18
N GLN A 409 -5.50 -9.42 4.33
CA GLN A 409 -5.77 -8.09 4.86
C GLN A 409 -5.12 -7.03 3.98
N TYR A 410 -5.89 -5.99 3.64
CA TYR A 410 -5.39 -4.78 3.00
C TYR A 410 -5.61 -3.60 3.94
N LEU A 411 -4.52 -3.00 4.39
CA LEU A 411 -4.53 -1.97 5.43
C LEU A 411 -3.96 -0.67 4.85
N GLN A 412 -4.73 0.41 4.95
CA GLN A 412 -4.24 1.77 4.78
C GLN A 412 -4.15 2.42 6.17
N ALA A 413 -2.95 2.79 6.59
CA ALA A 413 -2.73 3.50 7.85
C ALA A 413 -2.19 4.89 7.59
N ARG A 414 -2.50 5.81 8.52
CA ARG A 414 -1.85 7.12 8.53
C ARG A 414 -0.35 6.93 8.66
N GLY A 415 0.44 7.61 7.83
CA GLY A 415 1.89 7.73 8.06
C GLY A 415 2.13 8.29 9.46
N ASP A 416 3.27 7.93 10.07
CA ASP A 416 3.70 8.59 11.30
C ASP A 416 3.78 10.11 11.09
N SER A 417 3.78 10.87 12.18
CA SER A 417 3.57 12.32 12.26
C SER A 417 4.65 13.19 11.60
N THR A 418 5.34 12.70 10.57
CA THR A 418 6.53 13.27 9.92
C THR A 418 6.22 14.15 8.69
N GLY A 419 4.95 14.44 8.41
CA GLY A 419 4.57 15.35 7.30
C GLY A 419 4.61 14.71 5.90
N LEU A 420 4.63 13.38 5.84
CA LEU A 420 4.59 12.59 4.60
C LEU A 420 3.18 12.54 4.00
N PRO A 421 3.06 12.31 2.66
CA PRO A 421 1.76 12.18 2.01
C PRO A 421 0.95 11.03 2.62
N PHE A 422 -0.35 11.27 2.83
CA PHE A 422 -1.25 10.26 3.37
C PHE A 422 -1.33 9.04 2.44
N ALA A 423 -1.43 7.85 3.04
CA ALA A 423 -1.58 6.62 2.27
C ALA A 423 -2.80 6.73 1.34
N SER A 424 -2.61 6.34 0.08
CA SER A 424 -3.68 6.41 -0.91
C SER A 424 -3.61 5.30 -1.93
N THR A 425 -4.79 4.89 -2.38
CA THR A 425 -4.97 3.89 -3.43
C THR A 425 -5.81 4.46 -4.55
N SER A 426 -5.28 4.41 -5.77
CA SER A 426 -5.99 4.74 -7.00
C SER A 426 -6.27 3.47 -7.77
N ASN A 427 -7.53 3.06 -7.81
CA ASN A 427 -7.99 1.87 -8.51
C ASN A 427 -8.65 2.24 -9.84
N THR A 428 -8.00 1.88 -10.95
CA THR A 428 -8.57 1.90 -12.30
C THR A 428 -8.81 0.52 -12.88
N GLY A 429 -8.36 -0.54 -12.20
CA GLY A 429 -8.57 -1.94 -12.53
C GLY A 429 -9.71 -2.58 -11.72
N THR A 430 -9.52 -3.86 -11.36
CA THR A 430 -10.44 -4.61 -10.49
C THR A 430 -9.79 -4.83 -9.13
N PHE A 431 -10.49 -4.42 -8.07
CA PHE A 431 -10.13 -4.69 -6.69
C PHE A 431 -11.20 -5.60 -6.07
N THR A 432 -10.83 -6.82 -5.71
CA THR A 432 -11.74 -7.81 -5.11
C THR A 432 -11.37 -8.03 -3.64
N ASN A 433 -12.37 -7.99 -2.77
CA ASN A 433 -12.21 -8.22 -1.34
C ASN A 433 -13.03 -9.43 -0.88
N ALA A 434 -12.34 -10.51 -0.54
CA ALA A 434 -12.90 -11.69 0.14
C ALA A 434 -12.52 -11.75 1.63
N GLY A 435 -11.49 -10.99 2.04
CA GLY A 435 -10.99 -10.90 3.41
C GLY A 435 -11.32 -9.56 4.04
N MET A 436 -10.31 -8.87 4.57
CA MET A 436 -10.50 -7.58 5.27
C MET A 436 -9.80 -6.43 4.56
N VAL A 437 -10.53 -5.33 4.35
CA VAL A 437 -9.99 -4.06 3.88
C VAL A 437 -10.22 -2.99 4.94
N ARG A 438 -9.18 -2.25 5.33
CA ARG A 438 -9.27 -1.12 6.25
C ARG A 438 -8.70 0.13 5.59
N ILE A 439 -9.55 1.14 5.40
CA ILE A 439 -9.19 2.47 4.94
C ILE A 439 -9.13 3.36 6.18
N GLY A 440 -7.93 3.54 6.74
CA GLY A 440 -7.74 4.25 7.99
C GLY A 440 -7.97 5.76 7.91
N GLU A 441 -8.12 6.42 9.06
CA GLU A 441 -8.32 7.87 9.15
C GLU A 441 -7.25 8.66 8.38
N GLY A 442 -7.70 9.66 7.63
CA GLY A 442 -6.83 10.52 6.81
C GLY A 442 -6.26 9.86 5.56
N THR A 443 -6.55 8.58 5.29
CA THR A 443 -6.16 7.88 4.07
C THR A 443 -7.28 7.92 3.02
N SER A 444 -6.98 7.55 1.78
CA SER A 444 -8.00 7.53 0.73
C SER A 444 -7.92 6.31 -0.20
N PHE A 445 -9.10 5.83 -0.60
CA PHE A 445 -9.28 4.88 -1.69
C PHE A 445 -10.15 5.54 -2.75
N SER A 446 -9.63 5.65 -3.97
CA SER A 446 -10.34 6.26 -5.08
C SER A 446 -10.52 5.25 -6.20
N ASN A 447 -11.74 5.12 -6.68
CA ASN A 447 -12.13 4.18 -7.71
C ASN A 447 -12.55 4.94 -8.97
N PHE A 448 -11.82 4.74 -10.06
CA PHE A 448 -11.96 5.48 -11.32
C PHE A 448 -12.13 4.51 -12.48
N PRO A 449 -13.05 4.75 -13.42
CA PRO A 449 -13.00 4.07 -14.70
C PRO A 449 -11.89 4.66 -15.56
N ARG A 450 -11.42 3.90 -16.56
CA ARG A 450 -10.49 4.38 -17.58
C ARG A 450 -11.07 4.22 -18.98
N LEU A 451 -10.56 5.00 -19.92
CA LEU A 451 -10.78 4.79 -21.35
C LEU A 451 -9.61 3.99 -21.91
N GLU A 452 -9.90 2.92 -22.64
CA GLU A 452 -8.88 2.22 -23.43
C GLU A 452 -8.75 2.87 -24.82
N HIS A 453 -7.63 2.63 -25.49
CA HIS A 453 -7.37 3.18 -26.83
C HIS A 453 -8.40 2.62 -27.84
N GLY A 454 -9.01 3.48 -28.65
CA GLY A 454 -10.01 3.09 -29.65
C GLY A 454 -11.48 3.31 -29.26
N SER A 455 -11.75 4.18 -28.28
CA SER A 455 -13.10 4.62 -27.87
C SER A 455 -14.11 3.52 -27.40
N PRO A 456 -13.72 2.49 -26.63
CA PRO A 456 -14.68 1.60 -25.97
C PRO A 456 -15.42 2.29 -24.81
N PRO A 457 -16.52 1.72 -24.30
CA PRO A 457 -17.14 2.17 -23.05
C PRO A 457 -16.09 2.23 -21.92
N PRO A 458 -16.28 3.08 -20.90
CA PRO A 458 -15.39 3.13 -19.74
C PRO A 458 -15.24 1.72 -19.14
N VAL A 459 -13.99 1.29 -18.94
CA VAL A 459 -13.65 -0.02 -18.37
C VAL A 459 -12.93 0.16 -17.04
N GLY A 460 -12.96 -0.90 -16.21
CA GLY A 460 -12.27 -0.92 -14.93
C GLY A 460 -12.93 -0.02 -13.87
N GLY A 461 -12.18 0.27 -12.81
CA GLY A 461 -12.71 0.98 -11.64
C GLY A 461 -13.77 0.16 -10.92
N HIS A 462 -13.51 -1.12 -10.70
CA HIS A 462 -14.41 -2.02 -9.99
C HIS A 462 -13.89 -2.33 -8.58
N TYR A 463 -14.73 -2.08 -7.59
CA TYR A 463 -14.55 -2.57 -6.22
C TYR A 463 -15.58 -3.65 -5.93
N ILE A 464 -15.14 -4.88 -5.70
CA ILE A 464 -16.00 -6.05 -5.52
C ILE A 464 -15.81 -6.60 -4.11
N GLN A 465 -16.76 -6.30 -3.22
CA GLN A 465 -16.83 -6.90 -1.89
C GLN A 465 -17.64 -8.21 -1.97
N GLN A 466 -16.96 -9.34 -1.76
CA GLN A 466 -17.58 -10.66 -1.71
C GLN A 466 -18.25 -10.90 -0.35
N SER A 467 -19.14 -11.89 -0.28
CA SER A 467 -19.97 -12.21 0.89
C SER A 467 -19.20 -12.47 2.18
N GLY A 468 -18.02 -13.10 2.09
CA GLY A 468 -17.17 -13.38 3.25
C GLY A 468 -16.31 -12.20 3.72
N GLY A 469 -16.19 -11.15 2.90
CA GLY A 469 -15.26 -10.06 3.18
C GLY A 469 -15.90 -8.87 3.89
N THR A 470 -15.04 -8.04 4.46
CA THR A 470 -15.40 -6.83 5.20
C THR A 470 -14.57 -5.63 4.76
N THR A 471 -15.19 -4.46 4.66
CA THR A 471 -14.51 -3.18 4.43
C THR A 471 -14.85 -2.20 5.55
N GLN A 472 -13.84 -1.72 6.25
CA GLN A 472 -13.95 -0.62 7.22
C GLN A 472 -13.39 0.67 6.62
N ILE A 473 -14.21 1.72 6.59
CA ILE A 473 -13.87 3.04 6.05
C ILE A 473 -13.86 4.04 7.21
N ASP A 474 -12.68 4.33 7.75
CA ASP A 474 -12.45 5.40 8.73
C ASP A 474 -11.83 6.66 8.06
N GLY A 475 -11.25 6.51 6.87
CA GLY A 475 -10.82 7.57 5.97
C GLY A 475 -11.84 7.86 4.87
N SER A 476 -11.38 8.05 3.63
CA SER A 476 -12.26 8.38 2.49
C SER A 476 -12.26 7.30 1.41
N PHE A 477 -13.43 6.72 1.13
CA PHE A 477 -13.66 5.91 -0.07
C PHE A 477 -14.46 6.74 -1.08
N SER A 478 -13.92 6.95 -2.29
CA SER A 478 -14.61 7.71 -3.35
C SER A 478 -14.74 6.89 -4.63
N SER A 479 -15.96 6.70 -5.11
CA SER A 479 -16.24 6.16 -6.45
C SER A 479 -16.52 7.29 -7.43
N PHE A 480 -15.53 7.58 -8.28
CA PHE A 480 -15.56 8.65 -9.29
C PHE A 480 -15.93 8.09 -10.66
N GLY A 481 -17.20 7.74 -10.86
CA GLY A 481 -17.64 7.04 -12.07
C GLY A 481 -17.39 5.52 -12.09
N GLY A 482 -16.74 4.97 -11.05
CA GLY A 482 -16.49 3.53 -10.91
C GLY A 482 -17.71 2.76 -10.38
N ARG A 483 -17.58 1.43 -10.33
CA ARG A 483 -18.60 0.51 -9.81
C ARG A 483 -18.18 -0.10 -8.48
N VAL A 484 -19.12 -0.19 -7.54
CA VAL A 484 -18.97 -0.88 -6.25
C VAL A 484 -20.05 -1.95 -6.13
N THR A 485 -19.68 -3.18 -5.82
CA THR A 485 -20.63 -4.24 -5.47
C THR A 485 -20.34 -4.74 -4.07
N ASN A 486 -21.37 -4.87 -3.24
CA ASN A 486 -21.26 -5.35 -1.87
C ASN A 486 -22.19 -6.52 -1.60
N GLU A 487 -21.63 -7.73 -1.54
CA GLU A 487 -22.30 -8.94 -1.06
C GLU A 487 -22.00 -9.24 0.42
N GLY A 488 -20.94 -8.64 0.98
CA GLY A 488 -20.49 -8.81 2.36
C GLY A 488 -20.89 -7.63 3.25
N ALA A 489 -19.92 -7.08 3.99
CA ALA A 489 -20.13 -5.92 4.84
C ALA A 489 -19.24 -4.73 4.45
N ILE A 490 -19.85 -3.56 4.25
CA ILE A 490 -19.15 -2.27 4.16
C ILE A 490 -19.61 -1.41 5.33
N THR A 491 -18.65 -0.93 6.12
CA THR A 491 -18.89 -0.06 7.27
C THR A 491 -18.16 1.26 7.08
N VAL A 492 -18.92 2.37 7.07
CA VAL A 492 -18.39 3.73 7.16
C VAL A 492 -18.34 4.10 8.63
N GLY A 493 -17.14 4.14 9.21
CA GLY A 493 -16.90 4.55 10.60
C GLY A 493 -17.25 6.02 10.84
N ALA A 494 -17.28 6.46 12.10
CA ALA A 494 -17.75 7.80 12.48
C ALA A 494 -16.95 8.96 11.83
N THR A 495 -15.66 8.74 11.57
CA THR A 495 -14.78 9.67 10.85
C THR A 495 -14.77 9.44 9.34
N GLY A 496 -15.33 8.31 8.91
CA GLY A 496 -15.28 7.83 7.54
C GLY A 496 -16.18 8.60 6.61
N THR A 497 -15.79 8.61 5.33
CA THR A 497 -16.61 9.14 4.25
C THR A 497 -16.68 8.15 3.09
N TYR A 498 -17.89 7.83 2.65
CA TYR A 498 -18.15 7.13 1.39
C TYR A 498 -18.79 8.10 0.38
N GLY A 499 -18.10 8.38 -0.72
CA GLY A 499 -18.54 9.30 -1.76
C GLY A 499 -18.82 8.61 -3.09
N GLN A 500 -19.93 8.96 -3.74
CA GLN A 500 -20.21 8.66 -5.13
C GLN A 500 -20.47 9.95 -5.90
N THR A 501 -19.56 10.26 -6.82
CA THR A 501 -19.58 11.50 -7.61
C THR A 501 -19.20 11.20 -9.05
N ARG A 502 -19.62 12.05 -10.00
CA ARG A 502 -19.18 11.90 -11.40
C ARG A 502 -17.66 12.05 -11.48
N SER A 503 -17.05 11.33 -12.43
CA SER A 503 -15.64 11.56 -12.74
C SER A 503 -15.45 12.96 -13.31
N GLY A 504 -14.50 13.71 -12.75
CA GLY A 504 -14.03 14.97 -13.34
C GLY A 504 -13.03 14.76 -14.49
N ALA A 505 -12.54 13.53 -14.69
CA ALA A 505 -11.41 13.22 -15.57
C ALA A 505 -11.78 13.10 -17.07
N GLY A 506 -12.83 13.78 -17.53
CA GLY A 506 -13.28 13.73 -18.94
C GLY A 506 -13.90 12.39 -19.39
N VAL A 507 -13.88 11.37 -18.54
CA VAL A 507 -14.58 10.10 -18.73
C VAL A 507 -16.02 10.27 -18.23
N GLY A 508 -16.99 10.38 -19.13
CA GLY A 508 -18.41 10.58 -18.83
C GLY A 508 -19.11 9.38 -18.17
N ALA A 509 -18.42 8.65 -17.30
CA ALA A 509 -18.95 7.50 -16.58
C ALA A 509 -19.76 7.95 -15.36
N THR A 510 -20.91 7.30 -15.18
CA THR A 510 -21.78 7.52 -14.03
C THR A 510 -21.53 6.41 -13.01
N PRO A 511 -21.21 6.73 -11.74
CA PRO A 511 -20.90 5.71 -10.75
C PRO A 511 -22.14 4.87 -10.42
N ALA A 512 -21.89 3.64 -9.97
CA ALA A 512 -22.94 2.75 -9.51
C ALA A 512 -22.49 1.93 -8.30
N THR A 513 -23.36 1.85 -7.30
CA THR A 513 -23.18 0.97 -6.14
C THR A 513 -24.34 0.00 -6.06
N VAL A 514 -24.04 -1.29 -5.88
CA VAL A 514 -25.04 -2.34 -5.65
C VAL A 514 -24.74 -3.00 -4.32
N ASN A 515 -25.64 -2.85 -3.35
CA ASN A 515 -25.55 -3.45 -2.03
C ASN A 515 -26.55 -4.61 -1.91
N THR A 516 -26.07 -5.85 -1.92
CA THR A 516 -26.84 -7.07 -1.60
C THR A 516 -26.56 -7.59 -0.18
N GLY A 517 -25.45 -7.16 0.43
CA GLY A 517 -25.09 -7.45 1.82
C GLY A 517 -25.51 -6.36 2.81
N THR A 518 -24.62 -6.01 3.75
CA THR A 518 -24.86 -4.97 4.76
C THR A 518 -23.99 -3.73 4.50
N PHE A 519 -24.62 -2.56 4.46
CA PHE A 519 -23.97 -1.26 4.41
C PHE A 519 -24.29 -0.48 5.69
N THR A 520 -23.31 -0.30 6.57
CA THR A 520 -23.48 0.44 7.82
C THR A 520 -22.81 1.81 7.70
N ASN A 521 -23.53 2.87 8.02
CA ASN A 521 -23.01 4.24 7.97
C ASN A 521 -23.12 4.91 9.34
N ALA A 522 -21.99 5.09 10.02
CA ALA A 522 -21.85 5.91 11.22
C ALA A 522 -21.21 7.29 10.93
N GLY A 523 -20.50 7.43 9.81
CA GLY A 523 -19.91 8.68 9.33
C GLY A 523 -20.76 9.32 8.23
N ASN A 524 -20.13 9.66 7.11
CA ASN A 524 -20.76 10.37 6.00
C ASN A 524 -20.86 9.50 4.75
N THR A 525 -22.07 9.33 4.22
CA THR A 525 -22.31 8.73 2.91
C THR A 525 -22.93 9.77 1.99
N LEU A 526 -22.28 10.08 0.86
CA LEU A 526 -22.72 11.06 -0.11
C LEU A 526 -22.93 10.40 -1.47
N VAL A 527 -24.18 10.36 -1.93
CA VAL A 527 -24.57 9.86 -3.25
C VAL A 527 -24.99 11.05 -4.11
N ASN A 528 -24.03 11.66 -4.81
CA ASN A 528 -24.23 12.88 -5.61
C ASN A 528 -24.18 12.63 -7.11
N ALA A 529 -23.87 11.41 -7.54
CA ALA A 529 -24.01 10.98 -8.92
C ALA A 529 -24.47 9.53 -9.01
N GLY A 530 -25.19 9.23 -10.08
CA GLY A 530 -25.48 7.84 -10.47
C GLY A 530 -26.48 7.14 -9.57
N THR A 531 -26.31 5.83 -9.41
CA THR A 531 -27.31 4.98 -8.73
C THR A 531 -26.68 4.21 -7.58
N PHE A 532 -27.23 4.36 -6.38
CA PHE A 532 -27.05 3.41 -5.28
C PHE A 532 -28.25 2.47 -5.30
N THR A 533 -28.06 1.17 -5.53
CA THR A 533 -29.11 0.16 -5.44
C THR A 533 -28.91 -0.66 -4.18
N ASN A 534 -29.88 -0.62 -3.27
CA ASN A 534 -29.90 -1.47 -2.08
C ASN A 534 -30.88 -2.64 -2.27
N GLN A 535 -30.35 -3.85 -2.37
CA GLN A 535 -31.08 -5.12 -2.29
C GLN A 535 -30.98 -5.76 -0.89
N GLY A 536 -29.94 -5.43 -0.12
CA GLY A 536 -29.68 -5.94 1.22
C GLY A 536 -30.12 -4.98 2.33
N SER A 537 -29.24 -4.71 3.29
CA SER A 537 -29.52 -3.81 4.42
C SER A 537 -28.64 -2.57 4.39
N VAL A 538 -29.25 -1.40 4.61
CA VAL A 538 -28.58 -0.14 4.91
C VAL A 538 -28.96 0.28 6.33
N VAL A 539 -27.96 0.47 7.19
CA VAL A 539 -28.15 0.96 8.55
C VAL A 539 -27.43 2.29 8.68
N ASN A 540 -28.18 3.37 8.87
CA ASN A 540 -27.64 4.72 8.97
C ASN A 540 -27.76 5.26 10.39
N SER A 541 -26.64 5.44 11.09
CA SER A 541 -26.54 6.19 12.35
C SER A 541 -25.76 7.51 12.21
N GLY A 542 -25.12 7.73 11.06
CA GLY A 542 -24.45 8.99 10.69
C GLY A 542 -25.30 9.82 9.72
N THR A 543 -24.64 10.39 8.71
CA THR A 543 -25.28 11.19 7.65
C THR A 543 -25.31 10.43 6.33
N PHE A 544 -26.48 10.23 5.75
CA PHE A 544 -26.66 9.64 4.41
C PHE A 544 -27.38 10.65 3.51
N GLN A 545 -26.67 11.16 2.51
CA GLN A 545 -27.16 12.19 1.59
C GLN A 545 -27.34 11.63 0.18
N VAL A 546 -28.49 11.90 -0.43
CA VAL A 546 -28.80 11.54 -1.81
C VAL A 546 -29.16 12.81 -2.58
N ALA A 547 -28.48 13.05 -3.69
CA ALA A 547 -28.75 14.15 -4.62
C ALA A 547 -28.76 15.55 -3.96
N VAL A 548 -28.01 15.75 -2.88
CA VAL A 548 -27.89 17.07 -2.23
C VAL A 548 -27.08 18.02 -3.09
N ASN A 549 -25.94 17.55 -3.61
CA ASN A 549 -25.01 18.37 -4.41
C ASN A 549 -24.89 17.86 -5.86
N GLY A 550 -25.90 17.13 -6.37
CA GLY A 550 -25.83 16.55 -7.71
C GLY A 550 -27.10 15.82 -8.15
N VAL A 551 -26.93 14.88 -9.08
CA VAL A 551 -28.01 14.15 -9.76
C VAL A 551 -27.79 12.67 -9.49
N ALA A 552 -28.54 12.12 -8.53
CA ALA A 552 -28.37 10.75 -8.10
C ALA A 552 -29.69 10.11 -7.63
N THR A 553 -29.73 8.79 -7.69
CA THR A 553 -30.87 8.00 -7.22
C THR A 553 -30.42 6.93 -6.24
N LEU A 554 -31.15 6.80 -5.13
CA LEU A 554 -31.15 5.59 -4.30
C LEU A 554 -32.35 4.72 -4.69
N ILE A 555 -32.11 3.48 -5.11
CA ILE A 555 -33.14 2.48 -5.37
C ILE A 555 -33.09 1.46 -4.24
N ASN A 556 -34.08 1.49 -3.36
CA ASN A 556 -34.19 0.62 -2.20
C ASN A 556 -35.20 -0.51 -2.44
N HIS A 557 -34.72 -1.72 -2.65
CA HIS A 557 -35.51 -2.95 -2.67
C HIS A 557 -35.36 -3.77 -1.37
N GLY A 558 -34.31 -3.52 -0.60
CA GLY A 558 -34.06 -4.14 0.70
C GLY A 558 -34.57 -3.32 1.88
N THR A 559 -33.81 -3.28 2.98
CA THR A 559 -34.17 -2.55 4.19
C THR A 559 -33.28 -1.33 4.40
N VAL A 560 -33.87 -0.20 4.77
CA VAL A 560 -33.17 0.98 5.29
C VAL A 560 -33.65 1.25 6.70
N VAL A 561 -32.71 1.28 7.66
CA VAL A 561 -32.97 1.73 9.03
C VAL A 561 -32.21 3.02 9.28
N ASN A 562 -32.93 4.09 9.59
CA ASN A 562 -32.36 5.39 9.91
C ASN A 562 -32.45 5.66 11.42
N SER A 563 -31.30 5.79 12.05
CA SER A 563 -31.12 6.31 13.42
C SER A 563 -30.27 7.60 13.45
N GLY A 564 -29.82 8.09 12.29
CA GLY A 564 -29.08 9.35 12.12
C GLY A 564 -29.80 10.32 11.18
N THR A 565 -29.05 11.05 10.35
CA THR A 565 -29.59 11.97 9.35
C THR A 565 -29.66 11.32 7.98
N PHE A 566 -30.83 11.30 7.36
CA PHE A 566 -31.05 10.85 5.99
C PHE A 566 -31.64 12.00 5.17
N GLU A 567 -30.91 12.53 4.21
CA GLU A 567 -31.33 13.69 3.43
C GLU A 567 -31.43 13.37 1.95
N VAL A 568 -32.56 13.77 1.36
CA VAL A 568 -32.81 13.73 -0.08
C VAL A 568 -32.88 15.15 -0.59
N GLY A 569 -31.84 15.59 -1.29
CA GLY A 569 -31.80 16.91 -1.91
C GLY A 569 -32.77 17.05 -3.07
N ALA A 570 -33.11 18.29 -3.42
CA ALA A 570 -33.91 18.61 -4.62
C ALA A 570 -33.21 18.22 -5.94
N GLY A 571 -31.91 17.93 -5.88
CA GLY A 571 -31.05 17.67 -7.02
C GLY A 571 -30.77 18.93 -7.85
N VAL A 572 -29.71 18.88 -8.65
CA VAL A 572 -29.47 19.88 -9.70
C VAL A 572 -30.31 19.49 -10.92
N GLY A 573 -31.38 20.23 -11.23
CA GLY A 573 -32.22 19.97 -12.42
C GLY A 573 -33.34 18.93 -12.22
N ALA A 574 -33.80 18.70 -10.98
CA ALA A 574 -34.99 17.91 -10.62
C ALA A 574 -34.95 16.38 -10.92
N VAL A 575 -33.77 15.81 -11.19
CA VAL A 575 -33.61 14.37 -11.46
C VAL A 575 -32.78 13.74 -10.32
N GLY A 576 -33.41 13.47 -9.19
CA GLY A 576 -32.76 12.76 -8.09
C GLY A 576 -33.73 12.45 -6.95
N GLY A 577 -33.52 11.31 -6.28
CA GLY A 577 -34.46 10.87 -5.25
C GLY A 577 -34.24 9.47 -4.73
N VAL A 578 -35.18 9.04 -3.90
CA VAL A 578 -35.29 7.67 -3.38
C VAL A 578 -36.45 6.97 -4.06
N SER A 579 -36.29 5.70 -4.43
CA SER A 579 -37.34 4.88 -5.03
C SER A 579 -37.20 3.42 -4.60
N GLY A 580 -38.09 2.55 -5.05
CA GLY A 580 -37.99 1.10 -4.87
C GLY A 580 -39.14 0.50 -4.07
N THR A 581 -39.01 -0.78 -3.73
CA THR A 581 -40.09 -1.62 -3.17
C THR A 581 -39.79 -2.14 -1.76
N GLY A 582 -38.67 -1.71 -1.18
CA GLY A 582 -38.17 -2.18 0.11
C GLY A 582 -38.90 -1.60 1.31
N THR A 583 -38.17 -1.45 2.43
CA THR A 583 -38.65 -0.77 3.64
C THR A 583 -37.75 0.39 4.03
N TYR A 584 -38.36 1.44 4.61
CA TYR A 584 -37.66 2.54 5.25
C TYR A 584 -38.24 2.74 6.65
N LEU A 585 -37.41 2.56 7.67
CA LEU A 585 -37.78 2.68 9.07
C LEU A 585 -36.91 3.74 9.74
N GLN A 586 -37.54 4.73 10.38
CA GLN A 586 -36.87 5.64 11.29
C GLN A 586 -37.34 5.38 12.73
N ASN A 587 -36.41 5.01 13.62
CA ASN A 587 -36.75 4.51 14.96
C ASN A 587 -35.97 5.14 16.13
N ALA A 588 -35.06 6.09 15.87
CA ALA A 588 -34.33 6.78 16.94
C ALA A 588 -34.83 8.21 17.15
N VAL A 589 -34.83 8.68 18.39
CA VAL A 589 -35.30 10.02 18.77
C VAL A 589 -34.45 11.14 18.16
N ALA A 590 -33.15 10.92 17.99
CA ALA A 590 -32.24 11.87 17.37
C ALA A 590 -32.22 11.78 15.83
N ALA A 591 -32.93 10.82 15.24
CA ALA A 591 -32.92 10.64 13.80
C ALA A 591 -33.69 11.75 13.08
N GLU A 592 -33.22 12.13 11.90
CA GLU A 592 -33.87 13.08 11.03
C GLU A 592 -33.93 12.53 9.61
N THR A 593 -35.11 12.60 8.99
CA THR A 593 -35.28 12.44 7.54
C THR A 593 -35.61 13.80 6.95
N ILE A 594 -34.80 14.29 6.01
CA ILE A 594 -34.99 15.58 5.34
C ILE A 594 -35.35 15.31 3.88
N VAL A 595 -36.57 15.63 3.46
CA VAL A 595 -37.03 15.43 2.08
C VAL A 595 -37.16 16.78 1.39
N ASN A 596 -36.15 17.17 0.63
CA ASN A 596 -36.16 18.35 -0.23
C ASN A 596 -36.38 18.00 -1.71
N GLY A 597 -36.07 16.76 -2.11
CA GLY A 597 -36.37 16.22 -3.43
C GLY A 597 -37.55 15.27 -3.45
N THR A 598 -37.42 14.18 -4.21
CA THR A 598 -38.45 13.14 -4.34
C THR A 598 -38.11 11.91 -3.52
N PHE A 599 -39.01 11.52 -2.61
CA PHE A 599 -38.95 10.26 -1.87
C PHE A 599 -40.10 9.35 -2.32
N ALA A 600 -39.88 8.60 -3.40
CA ALA A 600 -40.87 7.69 -4.00
C ALA A 600 -40.89 6.32 -3.30
N HIS A 601 -41.08 6.33 -1.99
CA HIS A 601 -41.08 5.13 -1.14
C HIS A 601 -41.89 5.40 0.14
N ASN A 602 -42.42 4.34 0.78
CA ASN A 602 -43.12 4.47 2.06
C ASN A 602 -42.14 4.81 3.20
N ILE A 603 -42.60 5.58 4.19
CA ILE A 603 -41.84 5.95 5.40
C ILE A 603 -42.60 5.48 6.64
N SER A 604 -41.95 4.65 7.46
CA SER A 604 -42.39 4.32 8.82
C SER A 604 -41.60 5.14 9.83
N LEU A 605 -42.27 6.09 10.48
CA LEU A 605 -41.70 7.05 11.42
C LEU A 605 -42.12 6.70 12.85
N GLN A 606 -41.25 5.99 13.57
CA GLN A 606 -41.49 5.58 14.96
C GLN A 606 -40.90 6.56 15.99
N ALA A 607 -39.89 7.34 15.61
CA ALA A 607 -39.30 8.39 16.42
C ALA A 607 -38.54 9.41 15.54
N GLY A 608 -38.01 10.47 16.15
CA GLY A 608 -37.23 11.49 15.44
C GLY A 608 -38.08 12.43 14.61
N ALA A 609 -37.46 13.12 13.66
CA ALA A 609 -38.11 14.14 12.83
C ALA A 609 -38.16 13.77 11.34
N LEU A 610 -39.22 14.22 10.65
CA LEU A 610 -39.34 14.25 9.20
C LEU A 610 -39.61 15.70 8.76
N THR A 611 -38.70 16.26 7.97
CA THR A 611 -38.70 17.68 7.55
C THR A 611 -38.50 17.83 6.04
N GLY A 612 -38.46 19.08 5.55
CA GLY A 612 -38.12 19.43 4.17
C GLY A 612 -39.30 19.92 3.33
N THR A 613 -39.02 20.38 2.11
CA THR A 613 -39.99 21.01 1.20
C THR A 613 -40.36 20.15 -0.02
N GLY A 614 -39.96 18.88 -0.01
CA GLY A 614 -40.02 17.98 -1.15
C GLY A 614 -41.36 17.23 -1.28
N THR A 615 -41.32 16.15 -2.06
CA THR A 615 -42.48 15.28 -2.29
C THR A 615 -42.17 13.84 -1.89
N ILE A 616 -43.00 13.28 -1.02
CA ILE A 616 -43.04 11.85 -0.69
C ILE A 616 -44.15 11.22 -1.54
N GLN A 617 -43.83 10.24 -2.38
CA GLN A 617 -44.87 9.58 -3.20
C GLN A 617 -45.51 8.38 -2.51
N GLY A 618 -44.82 7.79 -1.53
CA GLY A 618 -45.35 6.68 -0.73
C GLY A 618 -46.23 7.13 0.43
N ALA A 619 -46.73 6.15 1.18
CA ALA A 619 -47.45 6.38 2.42
C ALA A 619 -46.49 6.75 3.56
N VAL A 620 -46.94 7.61 4.46
CA VAL A 620 -46.24 8.01 5.69
C VAL A 620 -47.03 7.54 6.89
N GLN A 621 -46.42 6.67 7.68
CA GLN A 621 -46.95 6.15 8.95
C GLN A 621 -46.18 6.79 10.09
N ASN A 622 -46.76 7.80 10.75
CA ASN A 622 -46.15 8.47 11.88
C ASN A 622 -46.70 7.92 13.21
N SER A 623 -46.07 6.87 13.75
CA SER A 623 -46.52 6.24 14.99
C SER A 623 -45.92 6.88 16.25
N GLY A 624 -44.81 7.61 16.14
CA GLY A 624 -44.10 8.17 17.30
C GLY A 624 -43.11 9.31 17.02
N GLY A 625 -43.01 9.80 15.79
CA GLY A 625 -42.12 10.92 15.44
C GLY A 625 -42.82 12.26 15.25
N LEU A 626 -42.02 13.26 14.92
CA LEU A 626 -42.44 14.62 14.58
C LEU A 626 -42.37 14.82 13.06
N ILE A 627 -43.49 15.15 12.43
CA ILE A 627 -43.47 15.73 11.08
C ILE A 627 -43.45 17.25 11.24
N LEU A 628 -42.43 17.91 10.70
CA LEU A 628 -42.30 19.37 10.70
C LEU A 628 -42.08 19.85 9.25
N PRO A 629 -43.17 20.15 8.51
CA PRO A 629 -43.08 20.51 7.10
C PRO A 629 -42.22 21.75 6.85
N GLY A 630 -41.41 21.69 5.79
CA GLY A 630 -40.56 22.79 5.36
C GLY A 630 -39.13 22.75 5.90
N ASN A 631 -38.29 23.64 5.37
CA ASN A 631 -36.92 23.82 5.83
C ASN A 631 -36.92 24.81 6.99
N ASN A 632 -36.38 24.41 8.15
CA ASN A 632 -36.58 25.10 9.42
C ASN A 632 -38.08 25.25 9.82
N GLY A 633 -38.92 24.35 9.30
CA GLY A 633 -40.38 24.32 9.51
C GLY A 633 -41.19 25.37 8.74
N LEU A 634 -40.60 26.00 7.70
CA LEU A 634 -41.30 26.90 6.79
C LEU A 634 -41.31 26.32 5.37
N GLY A 635 -42.47 26.36 4.72
CA GLY A 635 -42.69 25.79 3.40
C GLY A 635 -43.58 24.55 3.44
N THR A 636 -43.73 23.90 2.29
CA THR A 636 -44.69 22.79 2.11
C THR A 636 -43.96 21.46 1.94
N LEU A 637 -44.32 20.46 2.76
CA LEU A 637 -43.98 19.06 2.51
C LEU A 637 -45.19 18.38 1.87
N THR A 638 -44.99 17.74 0.71
CA THR A 638 -46.09 17.08 -0.01
C THR A 638 -46.03 15.56 0.16
N ILE A 639 -47.16 14.93 0.46
CA ILE A 639 -47.35 13.48 0.47
C ILE A 639 -48.36 13.14 -0.63
N LYS A 640 -47.97 12.35 -1.64
CA LYS A 640 -48.89 11.82 -2.68
C LYS A 640 -49.45 10.43 -2.36
N GLY A 641 -49.13 9.91 -1.17
CA GLY A 641 -49.69 8.69 -0.62
C GLY A 641 -50.62 8.97 0.57
N GLN A 642 -50.80 7.95 1.40
CA GLN A 642 -51.59 8.03 2.62
C GLN A 642 -50.77 8.68 3.75
N TYR A 643 -51.36 9.55 4.55
CA TYR A 643 -50.79 10.03 5.80
C TYR A 643 -51.60 9.50 6.97
N ALA A 644 -50.97 8.68 7.80
CA ALA A 644 -51.57 8.18 9.03
C ALA A 644 -50.71 8.58 10.23
N GLN A 645 -51.33 9.33 11.12
CA GLN A 645 -50.77 9.75 12.39
C GLN A 645 -51.32 8.84 13.49
N GLY A 646 -50.43 8.08 14.14
CA GLY A 646 -50.74 7.22 15.27
C GLY A 646 -50.68 7.95 16.61
N PHE A 647 -50.96 7.21 17.69
CA PHE A 647 -51.08 7.73 19.07
C PHE A 647 -49.86 8.53 19.56
N GLY A 648 -48.64 8.11 19.19
CA GLY A 648 -47.41 8.83 19.56
C GLY A 648 -46.95 9.88 18.54
N GLY A 649 -47.60 9.96 17.37
CA GLY A 649 -47.16 10.84 16.29
C GLY A 649 -47.54 12.30 16.53
N THR A 650 -46.65 13.23 16.17
CA THR A 650 -46.89 14.68 16.25
C THR A 650 -46.78 15.35 14.88
N LEU A 651 -47.73 16.22 14.55
CA LEU A 651 -47.62 17.19 13.46
C LEU A 651 -47.21 18.54 14.06
N GLY A 652 -46.03 19.02 13.72
CA GLY A 652 -45.51 20.32 14.13
C GLY A 652 -45.63 21.33 12.99
N ILE A 653 -46.04 22.55 13.31
CA ILE A 653 -46.19 23.62 12.32
C ILE A 653 -45.64 24.92 12.89
N ASN A 654 -44.70 25.54 12.17
CA ASN A 654 -44.18 26.85 12.51
C ASN A 654 -44.92 27.94 11.70
N LEU A 655 -45.26 29.05 12.36
CA LEU A 655 -45.88 30.23 11.75
C LEU A 655 -44.92 31.42 11.89
N ALA A 656 -44.44 31.95 10.77
CA ALA A 656 -43.62 33.17 10.72
C ALA A 656 -44.38 34.38 10.13
N GLY A 657 -45.57 34.16 9.58
CA GLY A 657 -46.44 35.18 9.02
C GLY A 657 -47.69 34.56 8.38
N LEU A 658 -48.62 35.39 7.92
CA LEU A 658 -49.86 34.96 7.23
C LEU A 658 -49.58 34.01 6.06
N ASN A 659 -48.59 34.34 5.22
CA ASN A 659 -48.22 33.55 4.04
C ASN A 659 -46.89 32.81 4.21
N SER A 660 -46.36 32.74 5.45
CA SER A 660 -45.09 32.10 5.75
C SER A 660 -45.28 31.16 6.92
N HIS A 661 -45.61 29.91 6.61
CA HIS A 661 -45.84 28.85 7.58
C HIS A 661 -45.45 27.49 7.01
N GLY A 662 -45.31 26.50 7.89
CA GLY A 662 -45.24 25.09 7.51
C GLY A 662 -46.61 24.59 7.05
N LEU A 663 -46.64 23.79 5.98
CA LEU A 663 -47.85 23.14 5.48
C LEU A 663 -47.56 21.68 5.15
N LEU A 664 -48.35 20.75 5.69
CA LEU A 664 -48.39 19.37 5.21
C LEU A 664 -49.47 19.22 4.14
N ALA A 665 -49.07 19.07 2.88
CA ALA A 665 -50.01 18.87 1.78
C ALA A 665 -50.14 17.38 1.45
N VAL A 666 -51.33 16.81 1.64
CA VAL A 666 -51.61 15.41 1.31
C VAL A 666 -52.48 15.34 0.05
N HIS A 667 -52.04 14.56 -0.93
CA HIS A 667 -52.72 14.33 -2.19
C HIS A 667 -53.01 12.84 -2.27
N GLY A 668 -54.28 12.46 -2.38
CA GLY A 668 -54.66 11.04 -2.36
C GLY A 668 -56.06 10.81 -2.88
N THR A 669 -56.56 9.60 -2.68
CA THR A 669 -57.95 9.22 -2.96
C THR A 669 -58.55 8.54 -1.73
N GLY A 670 -59.87 8.62 -1.56
CA GLY A 670 -60.56 8.06 -0.39
C GLY A 670 -60.14 8.73 0.91
N THR A 671 -60.10 7.97 2.02
CA THR A 671 -59.65 8.45 3.33
C THR A 671 -58.12 8.47 3.41
N ALA A 672 -57.49 9.48 2.79
CA ALA A 672 -56.02 9.56 2.70
C ALA A 672 -55.31 10.12 3.93
N VAL A 673 -56.05 10.72 4.85
CA VAL A 673 -55.53 11.31 6.08
C VAL A 673 -56.24 10.69 7.28
N ALA A 674 -55.48 10.09 8.18
CA ALA A 674 -55.98 9.57 9.45
C ALA A 674 -55.23 10.22 10.62
N LEU A 675 -55.95 10.95 11.47
CA LEU A 675 -55.39 11.68 12.60
C LEU A 675 -55.72 10.96 13.91
N ASN A 676 -54.71 10.51 14.65
CA ASN A 676 -54.86 9.94 15.99
C ASN A 676 -53.73 10.38 16.93
N GLY A 677 -53.12 11.55 16.69
CA GLY A 677 -51.95 12.03 17.44
C GLY A 677 -52.05 13.50 17.85
N PHE A 678 -50.91 14.16 18.01
CA PHE A 678 -50.82 15.54 18.51
C PHE A 678 -50.61 16.58 17.41
N LEU A 679 -51.11 17.80 17.63
CA LEU A 679 -50.76 18.98 16.83
C LEU A 679 -50.01 19.99 17.71
N THR A 680 -48.84 20.44 17.24
CA THR A 680 -48.04 21.46 17.91
C THR A 680 -47.82 22.66 16.99
N ILE A 681 -48.13 23.86 17.48
CA ILE A 681 -47.93 25.12 16.75
C ILE A 681 -46.82 25.92 17.43
N ARG A 682 -45.97 26.59 16.66
CA ARG A 682 -44.97 27.52 17.17
C ARG A 682 -44.92 28.81 16.37
N LEU A 683 -44.92 29.95 17.06
CA LEU A 683 -44.73 31.26 16.43
C LEU A 683 -43.24 31.54 16.31
N LEU A 684 -42.78 31.94 15.13
CA LEU A 684 -41.39 32.30 14.85
C LEU A 684 -41.24 33.80 14.67
N ASN A 685 -40.01 34.31 14.83
CA ASN A 685 -39.62 35.68 14.47
C ASN A 685 -40.49 36.79 15.09
N GLY A 686 -41.04 36.55 16.28
CA GLY A 686 -41.94 37.50 16.96
C GLY A 686 -43.32 37.66 16.31
N PHE A 687 -43.71 36.75 15.42
CA PHE A 687 -45.02 36.80 14.78
C PHE A 687 -46.14 36.72 15.83
N SER A 688 -47.06 37.69 15.79
CA SER A 688 -48.23 37.76 16.67
C SER A 688 -49.49 37.73 15.80
N PRO A 689 -50.20 36.59 15.74
CA PRO A 689 -51.42 36.45 14.94
C PRO A 689 -52.53 37.40 15.40
N SER A 690 -53.24 38.01 14.45
CA SER A 690 -54.37 38.91 14.72
C SER A 690 -55.72 38.19 14.58
N LEU A 691 -56.76 38.75 15.22
CA LEU A 691 -58.14 38.25 15.08
C LEU A 691 -58.52 38.06 13.61
N GLY A 692 -59.12 36.91 13.29
CA GLY A 692 -59.55 36.55 11.95
C GLY A 692 -58.44 36.00 11.04
N ASN A 693 -57.18 35.96 11.50
CA ASN A 693 -56.12 35.28 10.77
C ASN A 693 -56.41 33.77 10.72
N THR A 694 -56.18 33.16 9.56
CA THR A 694 -56.37 31.72 9.37
C THR A 694 -55.17 31.11 8.67
N PHE A 695 -54.88 29.85 9.01
CA PHE A 695 -53.74 29.08 8.50
C PHE A 695 -54.24 27.68 8.15
N GLY A 696 -54.05 27.24 6.91
CA GLY A 696 -54.24 25.85 6.52
C GLY A 696 -52.97 25.09 6.86
N VAL A 697 -53.01 24.25 7.90
CA VAL A 697 -51.79 23.59 8.40
C VAL A 697 -51.61 22.17 7.87
N LEU A 698 -52.72 21.56 7.44
CA LEU A 698 -52.74 20.32 6.67
C LEU A 698 -53.83 20.45 5.60
N THR A 699 -53.54 20.00 4.38
CA THR A 699 -54.53 19.91 3.28
C THR A 699 -54.67 18.48 2.78
N CYS A 700 -55.86 18.11 2.32
CA CYS A 700 -56.21 16.86 1.65
C CYS A 700 -56.82 17.17 0.30
N THR A 701 -56.03 17.06 -0.77
CA THR A 701 -56.50 17.27 -2.14
C THR A 701 -56.95 15.94 -2.75
N GLY A 702 -58.22 15.84 -3.15
CA GLY A 702 -58.80 14.62 -3.73
C GLY A 702 -59.14 13.52 -2.71
N CYS A 703 -59.05 13.83 -1.42
CA CYS A 703 -59.19 12.87 -0.33
C CYS A 703 -59.97 13.43 0.86
N ALA A 704 -60.38 12.54 1.76
CA ALA A 704 -61.04 12.84 3.02
C ALA A 704 -60.08 12.66 4.22
N MET A 705 -60.31 13.46 5.26
CA MET A 705 -59.67 13.30 6.56
C MET A 705 -60.56 12.47 7.48
N SER A 706 -59.94 11.70 8.37
CA SER A 706 -60.62 10.86 9.36
C SER A 706 -59.87 10.90 10.69
N GLY A 707 -60.54 10.45 11.76
CA GLY A 707 -60.00 10.46 13.11
C GLY A 707 -60.04 11.85 13.77
N THR A 708 -59.40 11.97 14.93
CA THR A 708 -59.35 13.19 15.74
C THR A 708 -57.96 13.37 16.36
N LEU A 709 -57.55 14.62 16.54
CA LEU A 709 -56.34 14.92 17.32
C LEU A 709 -56.57 14.54 18.79
N LEU A 710 -55.57 13.93 19.42
CA LEU A 710 -55.59 13.55 20.84
C LEU A 710 -55.17 14.70 21.76
N GLY A 711 -54.41 15.66 21.26
CA GLY A 711 -53.96 16.79 22.04
C GLY A 711 -53.41 17.92 21.17
N LEU A 712 -53.49 19.14 21.71
CA LEU A 712 -53.04 20.37 21.08
C LEU A 712 -51.98 21.02 21.98
N SER A 713 -50.85 21.41 21.39
CA SER A 713 -49.85 22.28 22.02
C SER A 713 -49.79 23.59 21.23
N LEU A 714 -50.48 24.61 21.75
CA LEU A 714 -50.66 25.88 21.04
C LEU A 714 -49.95 27.02 21.80
N PRO A 715 -49.33 27.97 21.10
CA PRO A 715 -48.68 29.11 21.73
C PRO A 715 -49.74 30.10 22.24
N ALA A 716 -49.44 30.81 23.33
CA ALA A 716 -50.31 31.85 23.84
C ALA A 716 -50.47 32.98 22.80
N LEU A 717 -51.69 33.49 22.67
CA LEU A 717 -52.02 34.65 21.85
C LEU A 717 -52.12 35.92 22.70
N ALA A 718 -52.25 37.06 22.05
CA ALA A 718 -52.54 38.32 22.73
C ALA A 718 -53.86 38.23 23.54
N SER A 719 -53.96 39.02 24.60
CA SER A 719 -55.14 39.04 25.47
C SER A 719 -56.44 39.23 24.67
N GLY A 720 -57.46 38.43 24.98
CA GLY A 720 -58.74 38.44 24.29
C GLY A 720 -58.77 37.65 22.98
N LEU A 721 -57.71 36.90 22.63
CA LEU A 721 -57.66 36.00 21.48
C LEU A 721 -57.51 34.54 21.93
N ASP A 722 -58.06 33.63 21.13
CA ASP A 722 -57.91 32.18 21.31
C ASP A 722 -57.75 31.47 19.95
N TRP A 723 -57.27 30.23 19.97
CA TRP A 723 -57.13 29.39 18.80
C TRP A 723 -58.37 28.53 18.57
N SER A 724 -58.90 28.56 17.35
CA SER A 724 -59.87 27.59 16.85
C SER A 724 -59.16 26.61 15.90
N VAL A 725 -59.17 25.31 16.25
CA VAL A 725 -58.67 24.22 15.41
C VAL A 725 -59.85 23.42 14.92
N ARG A 726 -60.03 23.32 13.60
CA ARG A 726 -61.11 22.51 13.01
C ARG A 726 -60.75 21.97 11.64
N VAL A 727 -61.30 20.80 11.31
CA VAL A 727 -61.33 20.32 9.93
C VAL A 727 -62.45 21.08 9.20
N VAL A 728 -62.12 21.64 8.04
CA VAL A 728 -63.07 22.31 7.15
C VAL A 728 -63.23 21.45 5.91
N ASP A 729 -64.19 20.52 5.93
CA ASP A 729 -64.39 19.51 4.88
C ASP A 729 -64.55 20.13 3.48
N ALA A 730 -65.31 21.22 3.39
CA ALA A 730 -65.52 21.95 2.12
C ALA A 730 -64.23 22.48 1.49
N LEU A 731 -63.17 22.68 2.29
CA LEU A 731 -61.86 23.15 1.86
C LEU A 731 -60.80 22.04 1.92
N GLY A 732 -61.15 20.84 2.40
CA GLY A 732 -60.21 19.75 2.60
C GLY A 732 -59.01 20.14 3.46
N THR A 733 -59.20 20.93 4.52
CA THR A 733 -58.08 21.44 5.33
C THR A 733 -58.30 21.32 6.83
N LEU A 734 -57.25 20.98 7.58
CA LEU A 734 -57.16 21.27 9.00
C LEU A 734 -56.77 22.73 9.14
N GLN A 735 -57.73 23.57 9.54
CA GLN A 735 -57.56 25.00 9.66
C GLN A 735 -57.34 25.41 11.11
N LEU A 736 -56.34 26.26 11.31
CA LEU A 736 -56.13 27.02 12.52
C LEU A 736 -56.63 28.46 12.29
N ALA A 737 -57.48 28.98 13.18
CA ALA A 737 -58.01 30.33 13.10
C ALA A 737 -57.86 31.07 14.42
N VAL A 738 -57.56 32.36 14.36
CA VAL A 738 -57.53 33.25 15.53
C VAL A 738 -58.93 33.81 15.74
N VAL A 739 -59.54 33.48 16.88
CA VAL A 739 -60.89 33.91 17.25
C VAL A 739 -60.84 34.80 18.49
N SER A 740 -61.94 35.48 18.79
CA SER A 740 -62.07 36.19 20.06
C SER A 740 -62.12 35.17 21.20
N GLY A 741 -61.19 35.27 22.14
CA GLY A 741 -61.20 34.50 23.36
C GLY A 741 -62.33 34.95 24.29
N PRO A 742 -62.76 34.10 25.25
CA PRO A 742 -63.71 34.53 26.27
C PRO A 742 -63.16 35.77 26.97
N ALA A 743 -63.95 36.85 27.04
CA ALA A 743 -63.58 38.01 27.82
C ALA A 743 -63.27 37.52 29.23
N THR A 744 -62.01 37.63 29.67
CA THR A 744 -61.68 37.40 31.07
C THR A 744 -62.44 38.47 31.82
N SER A 745 -63.57 38.12 32.43
CA SER A 745 -64.22 38.97 33.42
C SER A 745 -63.14 39.27 34.45
N ALA A 746 -62.58 40.48 34.41
CA ALA A 746 -61.74 40.95 35.49
C ALA A 746 -62.52 40.70 36.79
N PRO A 747 -61.90 40.16 37.85
CA PRO A 747 -62.58 40.07 39.14
C PRO A 747 -63.17 41.44 39.43
N GLU A 748 -64.49 41.52 39.66
CA GLU A 748 -65.11 42.77 40.05
C GLU A 748 -64.25 43.36 41.17
N PRO A 749 -63.74 44.60 41.02
CA PRO A 749 -62.86 45.14 42.03
C PRO A 749 -63.60 45.08 43.37
N ALA A 750 -62.90 44.66 44.42
CA ALA A 750 -63.44 44.57 45.79
C ALA A 750 -64.05 45.90 46.30
N THR A 751 -63.99 46.98 45.52
CA THR A 751 -64.74 48.22 45.69
C THR A 751 -66.25 48.00 45.76
N LEU A 752 -66.86 47.05 45.04
CA LEU A 752 -68.30 46.78 45.19
C LEU A 752 -68.65 46.13 46.55
N LEU A 753 -67.78 45.23 47.03
CA LEU A 753 -67.90 44.68 48.39
C LEU A 753 -67.64 45.76 49.46
N LEU A 754 -66.66 46.65 49.24
CA LEU A 754 -66.32 47.73 50.16
C LEU A 754 -67.42 48.81 50.24
N VAL A 755 -68.05 49.16 49.10
CA VAL A 755 -69.21 50.05 49.04
C VAL A 755 -70.43 49.40 49.70
N GLY A 756 -70.65 48.09 49.48
CA GLY A 756 -71.70 47.33 50.14
C GLY A 756 -71.57 47.29 51.66
N ILE A 757 -70.37 47.00 52.18
CA ILE A 757 -70.09 47.00 53.63
C ILE A 757 -70.15 48.43 54.19
N GLY A 758 -69.70 49.43 53.43
CA GLY A 758 -69.79 50.85 53.78
C GLY A 758 -71.24 51.32 53.98
N PHE A 759 -72.17 50.93 53.10
CA PHE A 759 -73.60 51.24 53.25
C PHE A 759 -74.24 50.55 54.46
N VAL A 760 -73.89 49.29 54.74
CA VAL A 760 -74.40 48.56 55.91
C VAL A 760 -73.90 49.20 57.22
N ALA A 761 -72.63 49.62 57.28
CA ALA A 761 -72.08 50.34 58.42
C ALA A 761 -72.78 51.70 58.63
N LEU A 762 -73.10 52.43 57.55
CA LEU A 762 -73.79 53.73 57.61
C LEU A 762 -75.25 53.60 58.07
N VAL A 763 -75.95 52.55 57.64
CA VAL A 763 -77.32 52.21 58.11
C VAL A 763 -77.31 51.74 59.57
N GLY A 764 -76.32 50.95 59.97
CA GLY A 764 -76.12 50.53 61.37
C GLY A 764 -75.82 51.72 62.30
N TRP A 765 -75.01 52.67 61.84
CA TRP A 765 -74.71 53.91 62.58
C TRP A 765 -75.93 54.82 62.73
N ARG A 766 -76.73 55.01 61.66
CA ARG A 766 -77.99 55.76 61.72
C ARG A 766 -79.01 55.13 62.68
N ARG A 767 -79.13 53.79 62.71
CA ARG A 767 -80.02 53.09 63.65
C ARG A 767 -79.56 53.21 65.12
N ARG A 768 -78.24 53.27 65.38
CA ARG A 768 -77.70 53.55 66.72
C ARG A 768 -77.97 54.99 67.19
N GLN A 769 -77.85 55.98 66.31
CA GLN A 769 -78.19 57.37 66.68
C GLN A 769 -79.69 57.59 66.94
N ALA A 770 -80.56 56.88 66.23
CA ALA A 770 -82.00 56.92 66.50
C ALA A 770 -82.38 56.31 67.86
N ARG A 771 -81.68 55.26 68.31
CA ARG A 771 -81.91 54.65 69.64
C ARG A 771 -81.34 55.47 70.81
N ALA A 772 -80.30 56.28 70.58
CA ALA A 772 -79.74 57.16 71.61
C ALA A 772 -80.60 58.42 71.87
N ARG A 773 -81.53 58.78 70.96
CA ARG A 773 -82.46 59.92 71.13
C ARG A 773 -83.83 59.55 71.74
N SER A 774 -84.12 58.27 71.96
CA SER A 774 -85.41 57.81 72.54
C SER A 774 -85.29 57.23 73.96
N ALA A 775 -84.12 57.32 74.61
CA ALA A 775 -83.87 56.81 75.96
C ALA A 775 -83.58 57.91 77.02
N LEU A 776 -83.87 59.17 76.70
CA LEU A 776 -83.88 60.29 77.66
C LEU A 776 -85.16 61.12 77.50
N THR A 777 -86.30 60.46 77.67
CA THR A 777 -87.58 61.11 78.01
C THR A 777 -88.42 60.09 78.78
N VAL A 778 -88.82 60.46 80.00
CA VAL A 778 -89.68 59.74 80.99
C VAL A 778 -88.96 58.79 81.96
N VAL A 779 -88.92 58.93 83.30
CA VAL A 779 -89.09 59.97 84.35
C VAL A 779 -88.75 59.25 85.70
N SER A 780 -88.47 60.03 86.77
CA SER A 780 -88.33 59.66 88.20
C SER A 780 -87.02 59.02 88.68
#